data_AF-A0A1H1PAY1-F1
#
_entry.id   AF-A0A1H1PAY1-F1
#
_cell.length_a   1.000
_cell.length_b   1.000
_cell.length_c   1.000
_cell.angle_alpha   90.00
_cell.angle_beta   90.00
_cell.angle_gamma   90.00
#
_symmetry.space_group_name_H-M   'P 1'
#
loop_
_entity.id
_entity.type
_entity.pdbx_description
1 polymer ?
#
loop_
_entity_poly.entity_id
_entity_poly.type
_entity_poly.pdbx_seq_one_letter_code
_entity_poly.pdbx_strand_id
1 'polypeptide(L)'
;MKHFRNIFLVLSVIIFISCNNTETKKDVSEVSVSNTFLERVEPLHWWVNMKNTSLQLLVKEENIGQSKPSISYPGVTIKKVNQAKSNNYLFLDLDIDATTKSGKFDITFTFDDQTTKKHTYELKQRQKTADEYEGFNSTDAIYLITPDRFTNADDSNDINQNLNETTIDRTNGYKRHGGDLQGIIKGIDYISDLGFTTVWPTPVLENNMYQGSYHGYAITDYYKVDPRFGNLSDYKNLADKLREKGMKLIMDQVANHCGLEHWWMKDLPFEDWVNHQKNYEENIKNWNNETNINSNHRRTTNQDLYASESDRKGNNEGWFVSTMPDLNQRNPFMANYIIQNSIWWIETLGLGGIRQDTYPYPDKDFMANWAGAIMEEYPNFSIVGEEWSYNPLLVGYWQKGAKNKDGYQSNLKSTMDFPMQKAIIEGINEEESWDKGLVKLYEGLANDFHYATPEDIMIFLDNHDENRMFTALEEDVVKAKMALGYMLMLPRIPQIYYGTEILMNDTANPGDHGLIRTDFPGGFKGDKINAFTGLGLTDDQKSMQNFVSKVLNYRKNSKAIQEGKTIHFAPFMNTYFLFRTKNDETVVHIINKNEKPITIDLKRYKEVGLEGKTLKNIITGEAFLWKDAIQLSEKGSVILTTKF
;
A
#
# COMPACT_ATOMS: atom_id res chain seq x y z
N MET A 1 -1.43 -56.24 72.79
CA MET A 1 -2.54 -55.73 73.62
C MET A 1 -3.44 -54.90 72.70
N LYS A 2 -4.60 -55.43 72.31
CA LYS A 2 -5.96 -54.96 72.74
C LYS A 2 -6.19 -53.48 72.34
N HIS A 3 -7.15 -53.09 71.51
CA HIS A 3 -8.53 -53.56 71.38
C HIS A 3 -9.16 -53.19 70.02
N PHE A 4 -10.04 -54.08 69.56
CA PHE A 4 -11.12 -53.86 68.61
C PHE A 4 -12.04 -52.68 68.99
N ARG A 5 -12.52 -51.92 68.00
CA ARG A 5 -13.94 -51.51 67.93
C ARG A 5 -14.34 -51.14 66.50
N ASN A 6 -15.23 -51.97 65.95
CA ASN A 6 -15.99 -51.73 64.72
C ASN A 6 -16.95 -50.55 64.91
N ILE A 7 -16.99 -49.65 63.93
CA ILE A 7 -18.15 -48.79 63.67
C ILE A 7 -18.47 -48.92 62.18
N PHE A 8 -19.66 -49.46 61.92
CA PHE A 8 -20.34 -49.45 60.63
C PHE A 8 -20.72 -48.01 60.27
N LEU A 9 -20.37 -47.56 59.07
CA LEU A 9 -21.14 -46.52 58.39
C LEU A 9 -21.19 -46.81 56.89
N VAL A 10 -22.41 -46.94 56.41
CA VAL A 10 -22.80 -47.19 55.02
C VAL A 10 -22.42 -45.97 54.18
N LEU A 11 -21.62 -46.16 53.13
CA LEU A 11 -21.47 -45.18 52.06
C LEU A 11 -21.89 -45.81 50.73
N SER A 12 -23.01 -45.31 50.23
CA SER A 12 -23.62 -45.63 48.95
C SER A 12 -22.70 -45.23 47.81
N VAL A 13 -22.20 -46.22 47.06
CA VAL A 13 -21.45 -46.00 45.82
C VAL A 13 -22.47 -45.78 44.70
N ILE A 14 -22.71 -44.52 44.35
CA ILE A 14 -23.48 -44.15 43.16
C ILE A 14 -22.55 -44.24 41.96
N ILE A 15 -22.65 -45.35 41.22
CA ILE A 15 -22.08 -45.50 39.88
C ILE A 15 -23.05 -44.81 38.93
N PHE A 16 -22.75 -43.57 38.53
CA PHE A 16 -23.41 -42.97 37.38
C PHE A 16 -22.89 -43.66 36.12
N ILE A 17 -23.71 -44.57 35.60
CA ILE A 17 -23.65 -45.06 34.23
C ILE A 17 -23.91 -43.84 33.34
N SER A 18 -22.85 -43.25 32.79
CA SER A 18 -22.97 -42.24 31.75
C SER A 18 -23.43 -42.94 30.48
N CYS A 19 -24.69 -42.70 30.10
CA CYS A 19 -25.19 -43.07 28.79
C CYS A 19 -24.34 -42.35 27.73
N ASN A 20 -23.58 -43.13 26.96
CA ASN A 20 -23.01 -42.69 25.69
C ASN A 20 -24.17 -42.35 24.74
N ASN A 21 -24.60 -41.10 24.74
CA ASN A 21 -25.16 -40.50 23.54
C ASN A 21 -23.98 -40.19 22.62
N THR A 22 -23.56 -41.20 21.85
CA THR A 22 -22.90 -40.97 20.57
C THR A 22 -23.89 -40.23 19.67
N GLU A 23 -23.98 -38.92 19.86
CA GLU A 23 -24.28 -38.04 18.74
C GLU A 23 -23.11 -38.18 17.78
N THR A 24 -23.29 -39.06 16.79
CA THR A 24 -22.57 -38.96 15.53
C THR A 24 -22.70 -37.51 15.08
N LYS A 25 -21.63 -36.72 15.26
CA LYS A 25 -21.38 -35.55 14.42
C LYS A 25 -21.52 -36.07 13.00
N LYS A 26 -22.63 -35.74 12.34
CA LYS A 26 -22.72 -35.87 10.90
C LYS A 26 -21.56 -35.04 10.38
N ASP A 27 -20.53 -35.73 9.91
CA ASP A 27 -19.52 -35.14 9.05
C ASP A 27 -20.25 -34.24 8.06
N VAL A 28 -19.88 -32.97 8.07
CA VAL A 28 -20.12 -32.10 6.91
C VAL A 28 -19.45 -32.84 5.78
N SER A 29 -20.26 -33.43 4.91
CA SER A 29 -19.79 -34.24 3.79
C SER A 29 -18.62 -33.52 3.13
N GLU A 30 -17.43 -34.11 3.17
CA GLU A 30 -16.32 -33.68 2.33
C GLU A 30 -16.82 -33.84 0.89
N VAL A 31 -17.31 -32.75 0.30
CA VAL A 31 -17.60 -32.72 -1.11
C VAL A 31 -16.26 -32.94 -1.80
N SER A 32 -16.07 -34.14 -2.35
CA SER A 32 -14.92 -34.44 -3.20
C SER A 32 -14.88 -33.40 -4.31
N VAL A 33 -13.73 -32.76 -4.53
CA VAL A 33 -13.57 -31.73 -5.58
C VAL A 33 -14.09 -32.28 -6.90
N SER A 34 -15.19 -31.71 -7.38
CA SER A 34 -15.89 -32.10 -8.60
C SER A 34 -15.80 -30.93 -9.58
N ASN A 35 -14.58 -30.60 -10.01
CA ASN A 35 -14.37 -29.59 -11.03
C ASN A 35 -14.41 -30.24 -12.41
N THR A 36 -15.46 -29.99 -13.18
CA THR A 36 -15.27 -29.95 -14.63
C THR A 36 -14.58 -28.62 -14.91
N PHE A 37 -13.44 -28.66 -15.59
CA PHE A 37 -12.62 -27.47 -15.82
C PHE A 37 -13.45 -26.31 -16.38
N LEU A 38 -13.59 -25.23 -15.60
CA LEU A 38 -14.03 -23.92 -16.07
C LEU A 38 -12.78 -23.05 -16.23
N GLU A 39 -12.78 -22.16 -17.21
CA GLU A 39 -11.67 -21.25 -17.44
C GLU A 39 -11.42 -20.36 -16.22
N ARG A 40 -12.45 -19.65 -15.71
CA ARG A 40 -12.34 -18.78 -14.52
C ARG A 40 -13.62 -18.68 -13.70
N VAL A 41 -13.45 -18.58 -12.39
CA VAL A 41 -14.49 -18.16 -11.43
C VAL A 41 -13.83 -17.18 -10.45
N GLU A 42 -14.29 -15.94 -10.44
CA GLU A 42 -13.69 -14.85 -9.66
C GLU A 42 -14.77 -14.15 -8.80
N PRO A 43 -14.54 -13.89 -7.50
CA PRO A 43 -13.33 -14.21 -6.72
C PRO A 43 -13.07 -15.72 -6.57
N LEU A 44 -11.81 -16.12 -6.39
CA LEU A 44 -11.39 -17.55 -6.38
C LEU A 44 -12.01 -18.38 -5.22
N HIS A 45 -12.41 -17.70 -4.15
CA HIS A 45 -13.14 -18.21 -2.99
C HIS A 45 -13.64 -17.00 -2.20
N TRP A 46 -14.47 -17.22 -1.18
CA TRP A 46 -14.95 -16.14 -0.32
C TRP A 46 -14.95 -16.54 1.16
N TRP A 47 -15.48 -15.69 2.04
CA TRP A 47 -15.56 -15.95 3.47
C TRP A 47 -17.00 -15.87 3.98
N VAL A 48 -17.29 -16.65 5.01
CA VAL A 48 -18.50 -16.46 5.83
C VAL A 48 -18.28 -15.31 6.83
N ASN A 49 -19.36 -14.73 7.34
CA ASN A 49 -19.34 -13.63 8.31
C ASN A 49 -18.67 -12.35 7.78
N MET A 50 -18.83 -12.06 6.49
CA MET A 50 -18.63 -10.72 5.94
C MET A 50 -19.82 -9.84 6.31
N LYS A 51 -19.62 -8.53 6.47
CA LYS A 51 -20.73 -7.60 6.77
C LYS A 51 -21.67 -7.48 5.57
N ASN A 52 -21.10 -7.38 4.37
CA ASN A 52 -21.86 -7.50 3.14
C ASN A 52 -22.12 -8.98 2.82
N THR A 53 -23.38 -9.41 2.89
CA THR A 53 -23.79 -10.79 2.58
C THR A 53 -23.86 -11.06 1.08
N SER A 54 -23.83 -10.02 0.25
CA SER A 54 -23.88 -10.15 -1.21
C SER A 54 -22.50 -10.47 -1.77
N LEU A 55 -22.45 -11.42 -2.70
CA LEU A 55 -21.24 -11.81 -3.44
C LEU A 55 -21.61 -11.97 -4.92
N GLN A 56 -20.95 -11.25 -5.82
CA GLN A 56 -21.10 -11.41 -7.25
C GLN A 56 -19.95 -12.25 -7.81
N LEU A 57 -20.24 -13.41 -8.38
CA LEU A 57 -19.23 -14.22 -9.09
C LEU A 57 -19.20 -13.83 -10.57
N LEU A 58 -18.02 -13.56 -11.12
CA LEU A 58 -17.74 -13.58 -12.54
C LEU A 58 -17.33 -15.00 -12.92
N VAL A 59 -18.10 -15.64 -13.79
CA VAL A 59 -17.78 -16.95 -14.36
C VAL A 59 -17.45 -16.77 -15.83
N LYS A 60 -16.26 -17.22 -16.25
CA LYS A 60 -15.83 -17.26 -17.65
C LYS A 60 -15.63 -18.70 -18.08
N GLU A 61 -16.30 -19.10 -19.15
CA GLU A 61 -16.15 -20.39 -19.80
C GLU A 61 -16.90 -20.33 -21.14
N GLU A 62 -16.45 -21.07 -22.15
CA GLU A 62 -17.10 -21.10 -23.47
C GLU A 62 -18.62 -21.41 -23.34
N ASN A 63 -19.45 -20.54 -23.90
CA ASN A 63 -20.92 -20.60 -23.91
C ASN A 63 -21.61 -20.68 -22.53
N ILE A 64 -20.91 -20.38 -21.43
CA ILE A 64 -21.48 -20.48 -20.08
C ILE A 64 -22.73 -19.62 -19.86
N GLY A 65 -22.90 -18.53 -20.61
CA GLY A 65 -24.07 -17.66 -20.60
C GLY A 65 -25.39 -18.34 -21.00
N GLN A 66 -25.31 -19.50 -21.64
CA GLN A 66 -26.45 -20.35 -22.03
C GLN A 66 -26.82 -21.37 -20.94
N SER A 67 -26.00 -21.50 -19.90
CA SER A 67 -26.23 -22.46 -18.82
C SER A 67 -27.21 -21.94 -17.76
N LYS A 68 -27.82 -22.87 -17.02
CA LYS A 68 -28.66 -22.60 -15.84
C LYS A 68 -27.88 -23.01 -14.58
N PRO A 69 -27.36 -22.05 -13.79
CA PRO A 69 -26.61 -22.35 -12.58
C PRO A 69 -27.54 -22.76 -11.44
N SER A 70 -27.07 -23.66 -10.59
CA SER A 70 -27.75 -24.09 -9.37
C SER A 70 -26.74 -24.36 -8.27
N ILE A 71 -27.13 -24.06 -7.03
CA ILE A 71 -26.33 -24.29 -5.81
C ILE A 71 -27.22 -25.01 -4.82
N SER A 72 -26.66 -26.02 -4.14
CA SER A 72 -27.29 -26.67 -3.00
C SER A 72 -26.32 -26.59 -1.81
N TYR A 73 -26.40 -25.49 -1.07
CA TYR A 73 -25.59 -25.27 0.13
C TYR A 73 -26.37 -24.43 1.16
N PRO A 74 -26.54 -24.90 2.41
CA PRO A 74 -27.32 -24.19 3.42
C PRO A 74 -26.82 -22.75 3.65
N GLY A 75 -27.71 -21.78 3.50
CA GLY A 75 -27.43 -20.35 3.70
C GLY A 75 -26.91 -19.61 2.47
N VAL A 76 -26.63 -20.29 1.34
CA VAL A 76 -26.21 -19.66 0.09
C VAL A 76 -27.33 -19.74 -0.95
N THR A 77 -27.72 -18.59 -1.50
CA THR A 77 -28.78 -18.51 -2.51
C THR A 77 -28.32 -17.70 -3.72
N ILE A 78 -28.59 -18.19 -4.93
CA ILE A 78 -28.49 -17.38 -6.16
C ILE A 78 -29.68 -16.42 -6.20
N LYS A 79 -29.44 -15.12 -6.01
CA LYS A 79 -30.47 -14.08 -6.11
C LYS A 79 -30.74 -13.71 -7.55
N LYS A 80 -29.69 -13.64 -8.38
CA LYS A 80 -29.79 -13.24 -9.77
C LYS A 80 -28.70 -13.88 -10.60
N VAL A 81 -29.05 -14.19 -11.84
CA VAL A 81 -28.14 -14.64 -12.88
C VAL A 81 -28.17 -13.56 -13.96
N ASN A 82 -27.04 -12.90 -14.17
CA ASN A 82 -26.92 -11.81 -15.15
C ASN A 82 -26.14 -12.31 -16.35
N GLN A 83 -26.77 -12.20 -17.53
CA GLN A 83 -26.11 -12.49 -18.80
C GLN A 83 -25.28 -11.28 -19.25
N ALA A 84 -24.17 -11.58 -19.89
CA ALA A 84 -23.24 -10.62 -20.45
C ALA A 84 -23.51 -10.42 -21.97
N LYS A 85 -22.80 -9.48 -22.62
CA LYS A 85 -22.79 -9.34 -24.10
C LYS A 85 -22.25 -10.60 -24.76
N SER A 86 -21.13 -11.11 -24.23
CA SER A 86 -20.51 -12.34 -24.69
C SER A 86 -21.12 -13.55 -23.99
N ASN A 87 -21.46 -14.58 -24.77
CA ASN A 87 -21.97 -15.86 -24.25
C ASN A 87 -20.94 -16.62 -23.39
N ASN A 88 -19.69 -16.17 -23.35
CA ASN A 88 -18.63 -16.80 -22.57
C ASN A 88 -18.58 -16.31 -21.12
N TYR A 89 -19.52 -15.46 -20.71
CA TYR A 89 -19.60 -14.93 -19.36
C TYR A 89 -20.97 -15.16 -18.72
N LEU A 90 -20.94 -15.35 -17.41
CA LEU A 90 -22.13 -15.38 -16.55
C LEU A 90 -21.79 -14.74 -15.22
N PHE A 91 -22.62 -13.79 -14.76
CA PHE A 91 -22.44 -13.16 -13.45
C PHE A 91 -23.51 -13.66 -12.48
N LEU A 92 -23.09 -14.21 -11.35
CA LEU A 92 -23.99 -14.79 -10.35
C LEU A 92 -24.02 -13.90 -9.11
N ASP A 93 -25.17 -13.27 -8.83
CA ASP A 93 -25.37 -12.55 -7.58
C ASP A 93 -25.84 -13.54 -6.52
N LEU A 94 -24.97 -13.82 -5.57
CA LEU A 94 -25.19 -14.70 -4.42
C LEU A 94 -25.51 -13.88 -3.17
N ASP A 95 -26.28 -14.48 -2.27
CA ASP A 95 -26.49 -14.01 -0.91
C ASP A 95 -26.04 -15.12 0.04
N ILE A 96 -25.14 -14.76 0.95
CA ILE A 96 -24.51 -15.64 1.93
C ILE A 96 -25.04 -15.23 3.31
N ASP A 97 -26.04 -15.95 3.80
CA ASP A 97 -26.69 -15.66 5.08
C ASP A 97 -25.67 -15.69 6.24
N ALA A 98 -25.86 -14.84 7.25
CA ALA A 98 -24.96 -14.73 8.40
C ALA A 98 -24.81 -16.03 9.21
N THR A 99 -25.75 -16.98 9.08
CA THR A 99 -25.69 -18.29 9.74
C THR A 99 -24.91 -19.35 8.93
N THR A 100 -24.56 -19.04 7.68
CA THR A 100 -23.82 -19.93 6.76
C THR A 100 -22.52 -20.40 7.41
N LYS A 101 -22.24 -21.70 7.29
CA LYS A 101 -20.98 -22.28 7.77
C LYS A 101 -19.94 -22.29 6.66
N SER A 102 -18.67 -22.17 7.05
CA SER A 102 -17.55 -22.38 6.14
C SER A 102 -17.57 -23.80 5.58
N GLY A 103 -17.20 -23.98 4.33
CA GLY A 103 -17.19 -25.26 3.65
C GLY A 103 -17.08 -25.12 2.15
N LYS A 104 -17.18 -26.25 1.44
CA LYS A 104 -17.12 -26.32 -0.02
C LYS A 104 -18.47 -26.80 -0.56
N PHE A 105 -18.85 -26.29 -1.73
CA PHE A 105 -20.04 -26.72 -2.45
C PHE A 105 -19.88 -26.60 -3.96
N ASP A 106 -20.61 -27.40 -4.71
CA ASP A 106 -20.62 -27.32 -6.16
C ASP A 106 -21.62 -26.27 -6.65
N ILE A 107 -21.16 -25.42 -7.56
CA ILE A 107 -22.01 -24.65 -8.47
C ILE A 107 -22.17 -25.50 -9.73
N THR A 108 -23.40 -25.94 -10.01
CA THR A 108 -23.70 -26.77 -11.19
C THR A 108 -24.37 -25.94 -12.28
N PHE A 109 -23.73 -25.90 -13.44
CA PHE A 109 -24.17 -25.21 -14.65
C PHE A 109 -24.77 -26.23 -15.63
N THR A 110 -26.08 -26.18 -15.83
CA THR A 110 -26.80 -27.12 -16.72
C THR A 110 -27.12 -26.46 -18.05
N PHE A 111 -26.67 -27.05 -19.15
CA PHE A 111 -26.95 -26.57 -20.50
C PHE A 111 -28.27 -27.13 -21.04
N ASP A 112 -28.80 -26.55 -22.12
CA ASP A 112 -30.09 -26.96 -22.67
C ASP A 112 -30.08 -28.42 -23.21
N ASP A 113 -28.91 -28.93 -23.62
CA ASP A 113 -28.69 -30.32 -24.01
C ASP A 113 -28.56 -31.30 -22.83
N GLN A 114 -28.81 -30.84 -21.60
CA GLN A 114 -28.70 -31.56 -20.33
C GLN A 114 -27.26 -31.92 -19.92
N THR A 115 -26.24 -31.46 -20.65
CA THR A 115 -24.87 -31.56 -20.16
C THR A 115 -24.66 -30.62 -18.97
N THR A 116 -23.76 -30.99 -18.07
CA THR A 116 -23.47 -30.20 -16.87
C THR A 116 -21.99 -29.93 -16.74
N LYS A 117 -21.64 -28.69 -16.40
CA LYS A 117 -20.34 -28.34 -15.81
C LYS A 117 -20.52 -28.04 -14.32
N LYS A 118 -19.53 -28.37 -13.51
CA LYS A 118 -19.48 -28.14 -12.07
C LYS A 118 -18.20 -27.43 -11.68
N HIS A 119 -18.32 -26.51 -10.72
CA HIS A 119 -17.21 -25.85 -10.07
C HIS A 119 -17.41 -25.89 -8.56
N THR A 120 -16.48 -26.52 -7.84
CA THR A 120 -16.45 -26.55 -6.38
C THR A 120 -15.94 -25.22 -5.86
N TYR A 121 -16.83 -24.42 -5.27
CA TYR A 121 -16.56 -23.14 -4.64
C TYR A 121 -16.33 -23.31 -3.13
N GLU A 122 -15.50 -22.44 -2.53
CA GLU A 122 -15.15 -22.50 -1.11
C GLU A 122 -15.56 -21.21 -0.39
N LEU A 123 -16.27 -21.36 0.73
CA LEU A 123 -16.44 -20.32 1.75
C LEU A 123 -15.55 -20.64 2.94
N LYS A 124 -14.55 -19.82 3.19
CA LYS A 124 -13.59 -19.96 4.28
C LYS A 124 -14.10 -19.34 5.57
N GLN A 125 -13.57 -19.83 6.69
CA GLN A 125 -13.65 -19.13 7.95
C GLN A 125 -12.65 -17.96 7.94
N ARG A 126 -13.05 -16.78 8.42
CA ARG A 126 -12.13 -15.64 8.59
C ARG A 126 -11.08 -15.97 9.65
N GLN A 127 -9.83 -15.59 9.41
CA GLN A 127 -8.71 -15.88 10.32
C GLN A 127 -8.71 -14.98 11.56
N LYS A 128 -9.19 -13.75 11.40
CA LYS A 128 -9.32 -12.75 12.47
C LYS A 128 -10.61 -11.95 12.24
N THR A 129 -11.06 -11.26 13.28
CA THR A 129 -12.23 -10.38 13.22
C THR A 129 -11.93 -9.14 12.38
N ALA A 130 -12.98 -8.52 11.81
CA ALA A 130 -12.87 -7.31 10.99
C ALA A 130 -12.05 -6.18 11.66
N ASP A 131 -12.23 -5.97 12.97
CA ASP A 131 -11.58 -4.89 13.71
C ASP A 131 -10.08 -5.14 13.95
N GLU A 132 -9.60 -6.38 13.81
CA GLU A 132 -8.19 -6.77 13.90
C GLU A 132 -7.40 -6.52 12.60
N TYR A 133 -8.07 -6.06 11.53
CA TYR A 133 -7.42 -5.51 10.35
C TYR A 133 -7.01 -4.05 10.58
N GLU A 134 -6.00 -3.86 11.42
CA GLU A 134 -5.43 -2.53 11.68
C GLU A 134 -4.54 -2.07 10.52
N GLY A 135 -4.91 -0.94 9.92
CA GLY A 135 -4.15 -0.30 8.87
C GLY A 135 -2.87 0.37 9.37
N PHE A 136 -2.01 0.79 8.46
CA PHE A 136 -0.89 1.66 8.78
C PHE A 136 -1.38 2.99 9.39
N ASN A 137 -0.63 3.56 10.32
CA ASN A 137 -0.95 4.86 10.94
C ASN A 137 0.35 5.61 11.30
N SER A 138 0.25 6.71 12.03
CA SER A 138 1.41 7.54 12.40
C SER A 138 2.48 6.82 13.24
N THR A 139 2.19 5.64 13.81
CA THR A 139 3.18 4.81 14.50
C THR A 139 4.13 4.10 13.53
N ASP A 140 3.73 3.96 12.27
CA ASP A 140 4.44 3.17 11.28
C ASP A 140 5.51 3.98 10.54
N ALA A 141 6.49 3.26 9.99
CA ALA A 141 7.40 3.74 8.95
C ALA A 141 7.43 2.72 7.81
N ILE A 142 7.16 3.19 6.59
CA ILE A 142 6.91 2.36 5.41
C ILE A 142 8.17 2.28 4.54
N TYR A 143 8.55 1.08 4.15
CA TYR A 143 9.62 0.81 3.20
C TYR A 143 9.03 0.43 1.84
N LEU A 144 9.17 1.32 0.85
CA LEU A 144 8.68 1.12 -0.52
C LEU A 144 9.71 0.37 -1.36
N ILE A 145 9.29 -0.71 -2.01
CA ILE A 145 10.13 -1.57 -2.83
C ILE A 145 9.57 -1.67 -4.26
N THR A 146 10.44 -1.60 -5.26
CA THR A 146 10.15 -2.11 -6.61
C THR A 146 10.63 -3.57 -6.68
N PRO A 147 9.75 -4.59 -6.63
CA PRO A 147 10.13 -5.98 -6.39
C PRO A 147 11.18 -6.53 -7.35
N ASP A 148 11.01 -6.28 -8.66
CA ASP A 148 11.93 -6.70 -9.73
C ASP A 148 13.37 -6.19 -9.56
N ARG A 149 13.57 -5.18 -8.70
CA ARG A 149 14.81 -4.42 -8.54
C ARG A 149 15.43 -4.57 -7.16
N PHE A 150 14.77 -5.26 -6.23
CA PHE A 150 15.25 -5.31 -4.85
C PHE A 150 16.18 -6.48 -4.59
N THR A 151 15.75 -7.71 -4.82
CA THR A 151 16.59 -8.89 -4.61
C THR A 151 16.07 -10.03 -5.47
N ASN A 152 16.95 -10.64 -6.25
CA ASN A 152 16.67 -11.91 -6.92
C ASN A 152 17.15 -13.05 -6.01
N ALA A 153 16.19 -13.83 -5.52
CA ALA A 153 16.43 -14.97 -4.65
C ALA A 153 16.20 -16.32 -5.34
N ASP A 154 15.54 -16.33 -6.50
CA ASP A 154 15.16 -17.50 -7.27
C ASP A 154 15.24 -17.24 -8.79
N ASP A 155 16.46 -17.37 -9.33
CA ASP A 155 16.75 -17.28 -10.78
C ASP A 155 15.88 -18.21 -11.66
N SER A 156 15.20 -19.23 -11.08
CA SER A 156 14.38 -20.16 -11.86
C SER A 156 13.05 -19.55 -12.34
N ASN A 157 12.61 -18.44 -11.73
CA ASN A 157 11.38 -17.76 -12.09
C ASN A 157 11.60 -16.48 -12.93
N ASP A 158 12.84 -16.00 -13.07
CA ASP A 158 13.23 -14.81 -13.85
C ASP A 158 12.58 -14.76 -15.25
N ILE A 159 12.51 -15.92 -15.91
CA ILE A 159 11.92 -16.09 -17.24
C ILE A 159 10.83 -17.16 -17.20
N ASN A 160 9.63 -16.77 -17.64
CA ASN A 160 8.54 -17.71 -17.88
C ASN A 160 8.19 -17.73 -19.38
N GLN A 161 8.38 -18.88 -20.03
CA GLN A 161 8.15 -19.04 -21.48
C GLN A 161 6.67 -18.96 -21.88
N ASN A 162 5.73 -18.98 -20.92
CA ASN A 162 4.31 -18.81 -21.17
C ASN A 162 3.86 -17.34 -21.10
N LEU A 163 4.77 -16.42 -20.79
CA LEU A 163 4.52 -14.97 -20.78
C LEU A 163 5.11 -14.30 -22.03
N ASN A 164 4.68 -13.07 -22.28
CA ASN A 164 5.03 -12.28 -23.46
C ASN A 164 6.45 -11.70 -23.37
N GLU A 165 6.85 -11.16 -22.21
CA GLU A 165 8.23 -10.72 -21.97
C GLU A 165 9.06 -11.88 -21.38
N THR A 166 9.87 -12.49 -22.23
CA THR A 166 10.65 -13.72 -21.96
C THR A 166 12.15 -13.49 -21.79
N THR A 167 12.58 -12.24 -21.59
CA THR A 167 13.98 -11.88 -21.43
C THR A 167 14.21 -11.02 -20.20
N ILE A 168 15.39 -11.18 -19.61
CA ILE A 168 15.93 -10.29 -18.58
C ILE A 168 17.16 -9.57 -19.13
N ASP A 169 17.35 -8.32 -18.74
CA ASP A 169 18.55 -7.55 -19.06
C ASP A 169 18.78 -6.50 -17.98
N ARG A 170 19.63 -6.83 -17.00
CA ARG A 170 20.01 -5.95 -15.89
C ARG A 170 20.77 -4.70 -16.32
N THR A 171 21.22 -4.61 -17.57
CA THR A 171 21.88 -3.40 -18.09
C THR A 171 20.89 -2.40 -18.68
N ASN A 172 19.61 -2.79 -18.80
CA ASN A 172 18.55 -1.98 -19.36
C ASN A 172 17.45 -1.73 -18.32
N GLY A 173 17.39 -0.51 -17.78
CA GLY A 173 16.43 -0.13 -16.74
C GLY A 173 14.94 -0.24 -17.11
N TYR A 174 14.59 -0.53 -18.36
CA TYR A 174 13.21 -0.78 -18.80
C TYR A 174 12.89 -2.27 -19.01
N LYS A 175 13.87 -3.15 -18.81
CA LYS A 175 13.71 -4.61 -18.83
C LYS A 175 13.52 -5.16 -17.42
N ARG A 176 13.15 -6.43 -17.38
CA ARG A 176 13.12 -7.21 -16.14
C ARG A 176 14.53 -7.53 -15.67
N HIS A 177 14.74 -7.47 -14.37
CA HIS A 177 16.02 -7.71 -13.73
C HIS A 177 16.02 -8.98 -12.86
N GLY A 178 14.83 -9.48 -12.45
CA GLY A 178 14.67 -10.78 -11.80
C GLY A 178 14.42 -10.73 -10.30
N GLY A 179 14.24 -9.55 -9.70
CA GLY A 179 13.88 -9.47 -8.29
C GLY A 179 12.50 -10.08 -8.00
N ASP A 180 12.34 -10.74 -6.85
CA ASP A 180 11.18 -11.61 -6.58
C ASP A 180 10.69 -11.54 -5.11
N LEU A 181 9.58 -12.21 -4.80
CA LEU A 181 8.99 -12.22 -3.45
C LEU A 181 9.90 -12.89 -2.41
N GLN A 182 10.64 -13.93 -2.79
CA GLN A 182 11.60 -14.59 -1.90
C GLN A 182 12.79 -13.66 -1.58
N GLY A 183 13.15 -12.77 -2.51
CA GLY A 183 14.12 -11.71 -2.32
C GLY A 183 13.68 -10.70 -1.28
N ILE A 184 12.42 -10.25 -1.36
CA ILE A 184 11.84 -9.40 -0.31
C ILE A 184 11.87 -10.12 1.05
N ILE A 185 11.49 -11.41 1.10
CA ILE A 185 11.54 -12.20 2.34
C ILE A 185 12.95 -12.24 2.94
N LYS A 186 13.98 -12.45 2.11
CA LYS A 186 15.40 -12.43 2.57
C LYS A 186 15.81 -11.07 3.12
N GLY A 187 15.21 -9.98 2.64
CA GLY A 187 15.48 -8.62 3.10
C GLY A 187 14.73 -8.19 4.36
N ILE A 188 13.75 -8.96 4.87
CA ILE A 188 12.90 -8.54 6.00
C ILE A 188 13.73 -8.19 7.24
N ASP A 189 14.75 -8.98 7.57
CA ASP A 189 15.59 -8.72 8.74
C ASP A 189 16.31 -7.37 8.62
N TYR A 190 16.91 -7.09 7.46
CA TYR A 190 17.52 -5.79 7.18
C TYR A 190 16.53 -4.63 7.32
N ILE A 191 15.34 -4.76 6.73
CA ILE A 191 14.30 -3.73 6.77
C ILE A 191 13.84 -3.49 8.22
N SER A 192 13.66 -4.57 9.00
CA SER A 192 13.24 -4.51 10.39
C SER A 192 14.31 -3.87 11.29
N ASP A 193 15.58 -4.23 11.08
CA ASP A 193 16.75 -3.73 11.83
C ASP A 193 17.00 -2.23 11.57
N LEU A 194 16.70 -1.75 10.36
CA LEU A 194 16.64 -0.31 10.08
C LEU A 194 15.53 0.41 10.84
N GLY A 195 14.54 -0.29 11.38
CA GLY A 195 13.45 0.30 12.15
C GLY A 195 12.21 0.63 11.32
N PHE A 196 12.03 0.01 10.16
CA PHE A 196 10.73 0.04 9.47
C PHE A 196 9.73 -0.90 10.16
N THR A 197 8.44 -0.62 9.98
CA THR A 197 7.33 -1.42 10.52
C THR A 197 6.37 -1.89 9.44
N THR A 198 6.54 -1.43 8.21
CA THR A 198 5.64 -1.73 7.10
C THR A 198 6.42 -1.85 5.81
N VAL A 199 6.06 -2.84 4.98
CA VAL A 199 6.59 -2.99 3.61
C VAL A 199 5.48 -2.74 2.61
N TRP A 200 5.80 -1.96 1.58
CA TRP A 200 4.94 -1.68 0.43
C TRP A 200 5.72 -2.04 -0.84
N PRO A 201 5.50 -3.21 -1.46
CA PRO A 201 5.95 -3.46 -2.81
C PRO A 201 5.02 -2.77 -3.83
N THR A 202 5.58 -2.21 -4.91
CA THR A 202 4.79 -1.88 -6.12
C THR A 202 4.07 -3.14 -6.64
N PRO A 203 3.10 -3.04 -7.58
CA PRO A 203 2.21 -4.16 -7.87
C PRO A 203 2.94 -5.45 -8.25
N VAL A 204 2.50 -6.56 -7.63
CA VAL A 204 3.05 -7.92 -7.83
C VAL A 204 2.12 -8.84 -8.61
N LEU A 205 0.97 -8.32 -9.03
CA LEU A 205 0.02 -9.07 -9.84
C LEU A 205 0.56 -9.27 -11.27
N GLU A 206 0.06 -10.27 -11.96
CA GLU A 206 0.53 -10.63 -13.30
C GLU A 206 0.48 -9.41 -14.22
N ASN A 207 1.62 -9.10 -14.85
CA ASN A 207 1.74 -8.07 -15.87
C ASN A 207 2.34 -8.72 -17.12
N ASN A 208 1.50 -9.35 -17.92
CA ASN A 208 1.90 -10.10 -19.11
C ASN A 208 2.07 -9.20 -20.35
N MET A 209 2.57 -7.98 -20.19
CA MET A 209 2.86 -7.07 -21.31
C MET A 209 4.16 -7.47 -22.02
N TYR A 210 4.30 -7.12 -23.31
CA TYR A 210 5.51 -7.42 -24.11
C TYR A 210 6.77 -6.65 -23.67
N GLN A 211 6.58 -5.53 -22.98
CA GLN A 211 7.64 -4.65 -22.52
C GLN A 211 7.21 -3.90 -21.27
N GLY A 212 8.17 -3.52 -20.44
CA GLY A 212 7.91 -2.76 -19.21
C GLY A 212 7.21 -3.56 -18.12
N SER A 213 7.06 -4.88 -18.25
CA SER A 213 6.27 -5.66 -17.30
C SER A 213 6.80 -5.62 -15.85
N TYR A 214 8.06 -5.21 -15.66
CA TYR A 214 8.72 -5.11 -14.36
C TYR A 214 8.02 -4.15 -13.39
N HIS A 215 7.35 -3.10 -13.89
CA HIS A 215 6.77 -2.06 -13.03
C HIS A 215 5.45 -2.47 -12.37
N GLY A 216 4.76 -3.49 -12.87
CA GLY A 216 3.54 -4.04 -12.27
C GLY A 216 2.22 -3.35 -12.65
N TYR A 217 2.19 -2.02 -12.81
CA TYR A 217 0.94 -1.23 -13.03
C TYR A 217 0.01 -1.60 -14.22
N ALA A 218 0.50 -2.30 -15.25
CA ALA A 218 -0.34 -2.78 -16.37
C ALA A 218 -0.85 -4.21 -16.11
N ILE A 219 -1.68 -4.37 -15.08
CA ILE A 219 -2.15 -5.68 -14.58
C ILE A 219 -2.94 -6.43 -15.66
N THR A 220 -2.57 -7.69 -15.91
CA THR A 220 -3.24 -8.59 -16.88
C THR A 220 -4.05 -9.70 -16.23
N ASP A 221 -3.94 -9.88 -14.91
CA ASP A 221 -4.78 -10.78 -14.11
C ASP A 221 -4.85 -10.32 -12.64
N TYR A 222 -6.02 -9.88 -12.18
CA TYR A 222 -6.22 -9.31 -10.85
C TYR A 222 -6.19 -10.31 -9.68
N TYR A 223 -6.29 -11.62 -9.94
CA TYR A 223 -6.28 -12.67 -8.91
C TYR A 223 -5.02 -13.52 -8.93
N LYS A 224 -4.05 -13.19 -9.81
CA LYS A 224 -2.85 -13.98 -10.01
C LYS A 224 -1.60 -13.14 -9.73
N VAL A 225 -0.74 -13.67 -8.87
CA VAL A 225 0.63 -13.16 -8.68
C VAL A 225 1.43 -13.40 -9.98
N ASP A 226 2.24 -12.43 -10.40
CA ASP A 226 3.10 -12.61 -11.55
C ASP A 226 4.05 -13.79 -11.32
N PRO A 227 4.06 -14.81 -12.20
CA PRO A 227 4.87 -16.01 -11.98
C PRO A 227 6.38 -15.75 -12.02
N ARG A 228 6.82 -14.56 -12.43
CA ARG A 228 8.23 -14.11 -12.35
C ARG A 228 8.57 -13.46 -11.01
N PHE A 229 7.59 -13.26 -10.13
CA PHE A 229 7.80 -12.87 -8.73
C PHE A 229 7.58 -14.03 -7.75
N GLY A 230 6.81 -15.05 -8.15
CA GLY A 230 6.45 -16.21 -7.35
C GLY A 230 5.00 -16.62 -7.58
N ASN A 231 4.34 -17.15 -6.56
CA ASN A 231 2.92 -17.49 -6.63
C ASN A 231 2.14 -16.97 -5.40
N LEU A 232 0.83 -17.27 -5.34
CA LEU A 232 -0.03 -16.84 -4.23
C LEU A 232 0.47 -17.33 -2.86
N SER A 233 1.04 -18.53 -2.79
CA SER A 233 1.62 -19.07 -1.55
C SER A 233 2.86 -18.29 -1.14
N ASP A 234 3.70 -17.87 -2.08
CA ASP A 234 4.87 -17.03 -1.78
C ASP A 234 4.44 -15.67 -1.26
N TYR A 235 3.40 -15.08 -1.84
CA TYR A 235 2.91 -13.78 -1.39
C TYR A 235 2.28 -13.85 0.00
N LYS A 236 1.51 -14.92 0.28
CA LYS A 236 1.03 -15.21 1.63
C LYS A 236 2.18 -15.44 2.62
N ASN A 237 3.23 -16.16 2.20
CA ASN A 237 4.41 -16.38 3.03
C ASN A 237 5.14 -15.07 3.34
N LEU A 238 5.26 -14.14 2.39
CA LEU A 238 5.78 -12.80 2.64
C LEU A 238 4.96 -12.07 3.71
N ALA A 239 3.63 -12.07 3.57
CA ALA A 239 2.75 -11.44 4.56
C ALA A 239 2.87 -12.08 5.95
N ASP A 240 2.95 -13.42 6.01
CA ASP A 240 3.15 -14.17 7.25
C ASP A 240 4.51 -13.83 7.90
N LYS A 241 5.60 -13.77 7.12
CA LYS A 241 6.95 -13.45 7.62
C LYS A 241 7.10 -12.01 8.12
N LEU A 242 6.44 -11.05 7.46
CA LEU A 242 6.34 -9.68 7.95
C LEU A 242 5.59 -9.64 9.28
N ARG A 243 4.45 -10.33 9.37
CA ARG A 243 3.64 -10.40 10.59
C ARG A 243 4.36 -11.06 11.76
N GLU A 244 5.19 -12.08 11.52
CA GLU A 244 6.07 -12.68 12.54
C GLU A 244 7.05 -11.66 13.17
N LYS A 245 7.41 -10.60 12.43
CA LYS A 245 8.25 -9.48 12.89
C LYS A 245 7.45 -8.29 13.43
N GLY A 246 6.13 -8.41 13.55
CA GLY A 246 5.23 -7.31 13.90
C GLY A 246 5.14 -6.23 12.82
N MET A 247 5.42 -6.60 11.56
CA MET A 247 5.38 -5.68 10.43
C MET A 247 4.10 -5.86 9.60
N LYS A 248 3.67 -4.78 8.96
CA LYS A 248 2.51 -4.75 8.07
C LYS A 248 2.93 -4.90 6.61
N LEU A 249 2.02 -5.41 5.77
CA LEU A 249 2.14 -5.43 4.32
C LEU A 249 1.08 -4.50 3.72
N ILE A 250 1.50 -3.54 2.91
CA ILE A 250 0.63 -2.71 2.08
C ILE A 250 0.60 -3.31 0.68
N MET A 251 -0.58 -3.43 0.09
CA MET A 251 -0.70 -3.81 -1.32
C MET A 251 -0.89 -2.58 -2.20
N ASP A 252 -0.12 -2.48 -3.28
CA ASP A 252 -0.33 -1.50 -4.33
C ASP A 252 -1.44 -1.97 -5.27
N GLN A 253 -2.50 -1.18 -5.44
CA GLN A 253 -3.67 -1.51 -6.25
C GLN A 253 -3.92 -0.45 -7.31
N VAL A 254 -4.40 -0.91 -8.47
CA VAL A 254 -4.77 -0.08 -9.61
C VAL A 254 -6.25 -0.30 -9.90
N ALA A 255 -7.05 0.74 -9.76
CA ALA A 255 -8.49 0.71 -10.03
C ALA A 255 -8.86 1.45 -11.32
N ASN A 256 -7.91 2.24 -11.85
CA ASN A 256 -8.12 3.06 -13.04
C ASN A 256 -8.10 2.24 -14.33
N HIS A 257 -7.06 1.45 -14.52
CA HIS A 257 -6.77 0.77 -15.78
C HIS A 257 -6.26 -0.65 -15.53
N CYS A 258 -6.33 -1.49 -16.56
CA CYS A 258 -5.57 -2.74 -16.64
C CYS A 258 -4.46 -2.64 -17.71
N GLY A 259 -3.76 -3.74 -18.00
CA GLY A 259 -2.87 -3.85 -19.16
C GLY A 259 -3.62 -4.28 -20.42
N LEU A 260 -3.16 -3.87 -21.60
CA LEU A 260 -3.79 -4.23 -22.87
C LEU A 260 -3.82 -5.74 -23.15
N GLU A 261 -2.89 -6.48 -22.57
CA GLU A 261 -2.83 -7.95 -22.65
C GLU A 261 -3.72 -8.65 -21.59
N HIS A 262 -4.50 -7.89 -20.81
CA HIS A 262 -5.47 -8.45 -19.88
C HIS A 262 -6.46 -9.36 -20.62
N TRP A 263 -6.78 -10.51 -20.05
CA TRP A 263 -7.60 -11.53 -20.72
C TRP A 263 -9.00 -11.03 -21.11
N TRP A 264 -9.55 -10.03 -20.41
CA TRP A 264 -10.76 -9.30 -20.81
C TRP A 264 -10.68 -8.73 -22.23
N MET A 265 -9.53 -8.19 -22.65
CA MET A 265 -9.40 -7.49 -23.93
C MET A 265 -9.57 -8.43 -25.13
N LYS A 266 -9.49 -9.75 -24.92
CA LYS A 266 -9.75 -10.77 -25.94
C LYS A 266 -11.25 -11.03 -26.14
N ASP A 267 -12.05 -10.79 -25.12
CA ASP A 267 -13.49 -11.03 -25.09
C ASP A 267 -14.12 -10.20 -23.96
N LEU A 268 -14.63 -9.02 -24.27
CA LEU A 268 -15.12 -8.06 -23.28
C LEU A 268 -16.53 -8.45 -22.78
N PRO A 269 -16.79 -8.49 -21.45
CA PRO A 269 -18.07 -8.95 -20.91
C PRO A 269 -19.27 -8.07 -21.31
N PHE A 270 -19.11 -6.76 -21.41
CA PHE A 270 -20.17 -5.81 -21.75
C PHE A 270 -19.71 -4.81 -22.82
N GLU A 271 -20.63 -4.00 -23.36
CA GLU A 271 -20.33 -2.95 -24.36
C GLU A 271 -19.56 -1.75 -23.77
N ASP A 272 -19.56 -1.64 -22.44
CA ASP A 272 -19.02 -0.52 -21.67
C ASP A 272 -18.15 -1.03 -20.52
N TRP A 273 -17.37 -2.09 -20.73
CA TRP A 273 -16.48 -2.64 -19.70
C TRP A 273 -15.24 -1.76 -19.49
N VAL A 274 -14.74 -1.18 -20.58
CA VAL A 274 -13.67 -0.17 -20.61
C VAL A 274 -14.18 1.12 -21.24
N ASN A 275 -13.60 2.26 -20.86
CA ASN A 275 -13.93 3.53 -21.48
C ASN A 275 -13.43 3.57 -22.93
N HIS A 276 -14.15 4.30 -23.79
CA HIS A 276 -13.88 4.36 -25.22
C HIS A 276 -13.79 2.97 -25.92
N GLN A 277 -14.45 1.94 -25.37
CA GLN A 277 -14.42 0.57 -25.88
C GLN A 277 -14.73 0.46 -27.37
N LYS A 278 -15.77 1.15 -27.86
CA LYS A 278 -16.11 1.16 -29.28
C LYS A 278 -14.96 1.66 -30.17
N ASN A 279 -14.27 2.72 -29.75
CA ASN A 279 -13.10 3.23 -30.48
C ASN A 279 -11.98 2.19 -30.51
N TYR A 280 -11.74 1.50 -29.39
CA TYR A 280 -10.79 0.39 -29.35
C TYR A 280 -11.17 -0.74 -30.30
N GLU A 281 -12.40 -1.26 -30.21
CA GLU A 281 -12.90 -2.36 -31.04
C GLU A 281 -12.83 -2.04 -32.55
N GLU A 282 -13.11 -0.80 -32.95
CA GLU A 282 -13.02 -0.34 -34.35
C GLU A 282 -11.58 -0.18 -34.85
N ASN A 283 -10.60 0.02 -33.95
CA ASN A 283 -9.20 0.33 -34.29
C ASN A 283 -8.17 -0.71 -33.81
N ILE A 284 -8.59 -1.93 -33.42
CA ILE A 284 -7.68 -2.97 -32.89
C ILE A 284 -6.45 -3.19 -33.80
N LYS A 285 -6.63 -3.19 -35.12
CA LYS A 285 -5.56 -3.49 -36.10
C LYS A 285 -4.49 -2.40 -36.21
N ASN A 286 -4.79 -1.17 -35.81
CA ASN A 286 -3.92 0.00 -35.89
C ASN A 286 -3.86 0.75 -34.55
N TRP A 287 -4.07 0.03 -33.44
CA TRP A 287 -4.09 0.59 -32.10
C TRP A 287 -2.71 1.11 -31.70
N ASN A 288 -2.62 2.40 -31.37
CA ASN A 288 -1.40 3.08 -30.93
C ASN A 288 -1.77 4.40 -30.23
N ASN A 289 -0.77 5.23 -29.90
CA ASN A 289 -1.00 6.50 -29.21
C ASN A 289 -1.81 7.53 -30.01
N GLU A 290 -1.85 7.44 -31.34
CA GLU A 290 -2.59 8.35 -32.23
C GLU A 290 -4.06 7.94 -32.39
N THR A 291 -4.36 6.64 -32.40
CA THR A 291 -5.73 6.11 -32.51
C THR A 291 -6.42 5.97 -31.15
N ASN A 292 -5.64 5.94 -30.07
CA ASN A 292 -6.15 5.97 -28.71
C ASN A 292 -6.73 7.36 -28.34
N ILE A 293 -7.79 7.35 -27.53
CA ILE A 293 -8.28 8.55 -26.85
C ILE A 293 -7.61 8.61 -25.49
N ASN A 294 -6.48 9.32 -25.42
CA ASN A 294 -5.68 9.42 -24.19
C ASN A 294 -6.34 10.35 -23.17
N SER A 295 -5.99 10.13 -21.90
CA SER A 295 -6.28 11.08 -20.83
C SER A 295 -5.67 12.44 -21.15
N ASN A 296 -6.38 13.52 -20.82
CA ASN A 296 -5.79 14.87 -20.83
C ASN A 296 -4.92 15.13 -19.59
N HIS A 297 -4.91 14.20 -18.63
CA HIS A 297 -4.21 14.26 -17.35
C HIS A 297 -4.54 15.50 -16.50
N ARG A 298 -5.72 16.12 -16.72
CA ARG A 298 -6.20 17.29 -15.97
C ARG A 298 -6.99 16.83 -14.74
N ARG A 299 -6.28 16.27 -13.77
CA ARG A 299 -6.83 15.76 -12.49
C ARG A 299 -7.66 16.79 -11.72
N THR A 300 -7.32 18.07 -11.85
CA THR A 300 -8.02 19.21 -11.24
C THR A 300 -9.48 19.34 -11.65
N THR A 301 -9.88 18.71 -12.76
CA THR A 301 -11.25 18.78 -13.27
C THR A 301 -12.27 18.10 -12.34
N ASN A 302 -11.83 17.22 -11.44
CA ASN A 302 -12.68 16.56 -10.43
C ASN A 302 -13.30 17.56 -9.44
N GLN A 303 -12.55 18.60 -9.06
CA GLN A 303 -12.89 19.58 -8.03
C GLN A 303 -12.98 21.02 -8.55
N ASP A 304 -12.75 21.24 -9.84
CA ASP A 304 -12.92 22.55 -10.49
C ASP A 304 -14.40 22.80 -10.83
N LEU A 305 -14.98 23.85 -10.25
CA LEU A 305 -16.37 24.27 -10.49
C LEU A 305 -16.62 24.81 -11.90
N TYR A 306 -15.56 25.20 -12.61
CA TYR A 306 -15.62 25.77 -13.96
C TYR A 306 -15.17 24.79 -15.05
N ALA A 307 -14.75 23.58 -14.68
CA ALA A 307 -14.27 22.60 -15.64
C ALA A 307 -15.36 22.26 -16.67
N SER A 308 -14.94 22.21 -17.93
CA SER A 308 -15.81 21.76 -19.02
C SER A 308 -16.09 20.27 -18.88
N GLU A 309 -17.24 19.82 -19.39
CA GLU A 309 -17.56 18.39 -19.42
C GLU A 309 -16.57 17.61 -20.29
N SER A 310 -16.06 18.23 -21.35
CA SER A 310 -15.05 17.62 -22.22
C SER A 310 -13.75 17.34 -21.47
N ASP A 311 -13.31 18.27 -20.62
CA ASP A 311 -12.07 18.08 -19.85
C ASP A 311 -12.25 17.08 -18.72
N ARG A 312 -13.43 17.04 -18.07
CA ARG A 312 -13.75 16.01 -17.07
C ARG A 312 -13.71 14.61 -17.66
N LYS A 313 -14.39 14.41 -18.80
CA LYS A 313 -14.35 13.14 -19.53
C LYS A 313 -12.95 12.81 -20.03
N GLY A 314 -12.24 13.82 -20.54
CA GLY A 314 -10.84 13.68 -20.93
C GLY A 314 -9.94 13.21 -19.79
N ASN A 315 -10.24 13.51 -18.52
CA ASN A 315 -9.48 12.99 -17.38
C ASN A 315 -9.96 11.58 -16.96
N ASN A 316 -11.28 11.39 -16.83
CA ASN A 316 -11.90 10.23 -16.15
C ASN A 316 -12.34 9.09 -17.10
N GLU A 317 -12.23 9.27 -18.41
CA GLU A 317 -12.58 8.27 -19.42
C GLU A 317 -11.44 8.00 -20.42
N GLY A 318 -10.48 8.92 -20.52
CA GLY A 318 -9.32 8.78 -21.41
C GLY A 318 -8.29 7.80 -20.85
N TRP A 319 -7.73 6.96 -21.73
CA TRP A 319 -6.73 5.96 -21.30
C TRP A 319 -5.42 6.63 -20.91
N PHE A 320 -4.80 6.17 -19.82
CA PHE A 320 -3.55 6.77 -19.32
C PHE A 320 -2.45 6.74 -20.39
N VAL A 321 -2.31 5.60 -21.06
CA VAL A 321 -1.52 5.39 -22.29
C VAL A 321 -2.22 4.32 -23.14
N SER A 322 -1.84 4.19 -24.41
CA SER A 322 -2.48 3.22 -25.32
C SER A 322 -2.39 1.75 -24.87
N THR A 323 -1.44 1.39 -24.01
CA THR A 323 -1.28 0.04 -23.47
C THR A 323 -2.00 -0.20 -22.14
N MET A 324 -2.74 0.78 -21.63
CA MET A 324 -3.43 0.71 -20.34
C MET A 324 -4.92 1.03 -20.51
N PRO A 325 -5.75 0.04 -20.90
CA PRO A 325 -7.20 0.22 -21.01
C PRO A 325 -7.83 0.77 -19.74
N ASP A 326 -8.53 1.89 -19.87
CA ASP A 326 -9.21 2.55 -18.76
C ASP A 326 -10.51 1.82 -18.42
N LEU A 327 -10.66 1.36 -17.17
CA LEU A 327 -11.81 0.60 -16.72
C LEU A 327 -13.02 1.52 -16.57
N ASN A 328 -14.20 1.08 -16.99
CA ASN A 328 -15.41 1.87 -16.77
C ASN A 328 -16.04 1.52 -15.41
N GLN A 329 -15.65 2.22 -14.35
CA GLN A 329 -16.16 1.92 -13.00
C GLN A 329 -17.60 2.40 -12.76
N ARG A 330 -18.23 3.07 -13.74
CA ARG A 330 -19.68 3.35 -13.73
C ARG A 330 -20.50 2.11 -14.08
N ASN A 331 -19.90 1.12 -14.74
CA ASN A 331 -20.51 -0.19 -14.91
C ASN A 331 -20.51 -0.92 -13.54
N PRO A 332 -21.69 -1.29 -13.00
CA PRO A 332 -21.78 -1.86 -11.64
C PRO A 332 -21.09 -3.22 -11.49
N PHE A 333 -20.97 -4.00 -12.57
CA PHE A 333 -20.25 -5.28 -12.55
C PHE A 333 -18.74 -5.06 -12.45
N MET A 334 -18.20 -4.05 -13.14
CA MET A 334 -16.80 -3.64 -13.01
C MET A 334 -16.52 -3.10 -11.61
N ALA A 335 -17.38 -2.20 -11.10
CA ALA A 335 -17.23 -1.65 -9.76
C ALA A 335 -17.21 -2.75 -8.69
N ASN A 336 -18.17 -3.68 -8.74
CA ASN A 336 -18.23 -4.82 -7.82
C ASN A 336 -16.99 -5.72 -7.94
N TYR A 337 -16.50 -5.96 -9.16
CA TYR A 337 -15.30 -6.77 -9.37
C TYR A 337 -14.10 -6.19 -8.63
N ILE A 338 -13.82 -4.89 -8.80
CA ILE A 338 -12.68 -4.22 -8.17
C ILE A 338 -12.85 -4.17 -6.64
N ILE A 339 -14.04 -3.85 -6.13
CA ILE A 339 -14.32 -3.85 -4.69
C ILE A 339 -14.08 -5.23 -4.07
N GLN A 340 -14.64 -6.29 -4.66
CA GLN A 340 -14.48 -7.64 -4.16
C GLN A 340 -13.03 -8.13 -4.29
N ASN A 341 -12.31 -7.74 -5.34
CA ASN A 341 -10.88 -8.03 -5.49
C ASN A 341 -10.06 -7.43 -4.34
N SER A 342 -10.27 -6.15 -4.01
CA SER A 342 -9.60 -5.51 -2.89
C SER A 342 -9.89 -6.22 -1.57
N ILE A 343 -11.16 -6.53 -1.28
CA ILE A 343 -11.57 -7.25 -0.06
C ILE A 343 -10.95 -8.65 -0.03
N TRP A 344 -10.91 -9.36 -1.16
CA TRP A 344 -10.31 -10.69 -1.26
C TRP A 344 -8.83 -10.66 -0.93
N TRP A 345 -8.08 -9.69 -1.45
CA TRP A 345 -6.65 -9.55 -1.14
C TRP A 345 -6.39 -9.15 0.31
N ILE A 346 -7.27 -8.32 0.90
CA ILE A 346 -7.20 -7.97 2.34
C ILE A 346 -7.30 -9.23 3.20
N GLU A 347 -8.33 -10.06 3.01
CA GLU A 347 -8.50 -11.31 3.77
C GLU A 347 -7.41 -12.34 3.46
N THR A 348 -7.02 -12.47 2.19
CA THR A 348 -6.08 -13.52 1.75
C THR A 348 -4.69 -13.34 2.34
N LEU A 349 -4.20 -12.09 2.40
CA LEU A 349 -2.86 -11.78 2.89
C LEU A 349 -2.86 -11.27 4.34
N GLY A 350 -4.01 -10.87 4.87
CA GLY A 350 -4.07 -10.17 6.15
C GLY A 350 -3.39 -8.80 6.04
N LEU A 351 -3.72 -8.04 5.00
CA LEU A 351 -3.07 -6.76 4.69
C LEU A 351 -3.13 -5.78 5.86
N GLY A 352 -2.14 -4.89 5.94
CA GLY A 352 -2.10 -3.73 6.83
C GLY A 352 -2.34 -2.41 6.09
N GLY A 353 -2.79 -2.46 4.84
CA GLY A 353 -3.24 -1.28 4.09
C GLY A 353 -3.23 -1.48 2.59
N ILE A 354 -3.74 -0.47 1.87
CA ILE A 354 -3.66 -0.36 0.41
C ILE A 354 -3.02 0.99 0.06
N ARG A 355 -2.09 0.98 -0.90
CA ARG A 355 -1.76 2.17 -1.69
C ARG A 355 -2.54 2.09 -2.98
N GLN A 356 -3.34 3.09 -3.27
CA GLN A 356 -4.15 3.18 -4.47
C GLN A 356 -3.48 4.10 -5.48
N ASP A 357 -3.04 3.50 -6.57
CA ASP A 357 -2.44 4.15 -7.73
C ASP A 357 -3.41 5.14 -8.38
N THR A 358 -2.85 6.21 -8.97
CA THR A 358 -3.56 7.12 -9.88
C THR A 358 -4.95 7.55 -9.38
N TYR A 359 -5.06 7.85 -8.08
CA TYR A 359 -6.35 8.06 -7.38
C TYR A 359 -7.32 9.06 -8.06
N PRO A 360 -6.88 10.14 -8.71
CA PRO A 360 -7.75 11.14 -9.34
C PRO A 360 -8.20 10.81 -10.76
N TYR A 361 -7.84 9.65 -11.30
CA TYR A 361 -8.20 9.23 -12.66
C TYR A 361 -9.51 8.42 -12.71
N PRO A 362 -9.75 7.42 -11.83
CA PRO A 362 -11.02 6.70 -11.83
C PRO A 362 -12.19 7.64 -11.52
N ASP A 363 -13.41 7.18 -11.83
CA ASP A 363 -14.61 7.88 -11.42
C ASP A 363 -14.61 8.17 -9.90
N LYS A 364 -14.71 9.45 -9.52
CA LYS A 364 -14.53 9.87 -8.12
C LYS A 364 -15.58 9.31 -7.16
N ASP A 365 -16.81 9.12 -7.65
CA ASP A 365 -17.91 8.59 -6.85
C ASP A 365 -17.73 7.08 -6.65
N PHE A 366 -17.27 6.36 -7.69
CA PHE A 366 -16.79 5.00 -7.51
C PHE A 366 -15.67 4.92 -6.47
N MET A 367 -14.65 5.78 -6.52
CA MET A 367 -13.54 5.73 -5.54
C MET A 367 -14.01 5.97 -4.11
N ALA A 368 -14.96 6.88 -3.90
CA ALA A 368 -15.59 7.08 -2.60
C ALA A 368 -16.33 5.82 -2.12
N ASN A 369 -17.07 5.15 -3.01
CA ASN A 369 -17.79 3.91 -2.70
C ASN A 369 -16.84 2.73 -2.47
N TRP A 370 -15.77 2.61 -3.25
CA TRP A 370 -14.75 1.57 -3.13
C TRP A 370 -14.04 1.65 -1.78
N ALA A 371 -13.53 2.82 -1.42
CA ALA A 371 -12.95 3.05 -0.10
C ALA A 371 -14.00 2.83 1.01
N GLY A 372 -15.24 3.29 0.78
CA GLY A 372 -16.35 3.10 1.72
C GLY A 372 -16.67 1.63 2.00
N ALA A 373 -16.73 0.78 0.97
CA ALA A 373 -16.99 -0.64 1.12
C ALA A 373 -15.89 -1.35 1.91
N ILE A 374 -14.62 -1.01 1.65
CA ILE A 374 -13.49 -1.55 2.40
C ILE A 374 -13.52 -1.08 3.85
N MET A 375 -13.73 0.21 4.10
CA MET A 375 -13.73 0.77 5.45
C MET A 375 -14.97 0.36 6.27
N GLU A 376 -16.09 0.06 5.61
CA GLU A 376 -17.25 -0.53 6.26
C GLU A 376 -16.93 -1.96 6.72
N GLU A 377 -16.31 -2.79 5.88
CA GLU A 377 -15.89 -4.13 6.27
C GLU A 377 -14.79 -4.10 7.35
N TYR A 378 -13.80 -3.21 7.22
CA TYR A 378 -12.62 -3.10 8.08
C TYR A 378 -12.47 -1.68 8.66
N PRO A 379 -13.11 -1.35 9.78
CA PRO A 379 -13.20 0.02 10.29
C PRO A 379 -11.85 0.60 10.75
N ASN A 380 -10.89 -0.24 11.13
CA ASN A 380 -9.55 0.16 11.57
C ASN A 380 -8.50 0.14 10.44
N PHE A 381 -8.91 -0.11 9.20
CA PHE A 381 -8.00 -0.21 8.06
C PHE A 381 -7.47 1.16 7.60
N SER A 382 -6.55 1.16 6.64
CA SER A 382 -5.99 2.38 6.07
C SER A 382 -5.76 2.21 4.57
N ILE A 383 -6.15 3.23 3.81
CA ILE A 383 -5.90 3.35 2.38
C ILE A 383 -5.23 4.71 2.17
N VAL A 384 -4.15 4.71 1.38
CA VAL A 384 -3.51 5.93 0.89
C VAL A 384 -3.73 6.07 -0.62
N GLY A 385 -4.29 7.19 -1.05
CA GLY A 385 -4.46 7.52 -2.47
C GLY A 385 -3.32 8.38 -2.98
N GLU A 386 -2.79 8.04 -4.16
CA GLU A 386 -1.84 8.89 -4.88
C GLU A 386 -2.58 9.99 -5.65
N GLU A 387 -2.77 11.15 -5.02
CA GLU A 387 -3.09 12.41 -5.71
C GLU A 387 -1.79 13.20 -5.92
N TRP A 388 -1.21 13.08 -7.12
CA TRP A 388 0.02 13.78 -7.46
C TRP A 388 -0.24 15.25 -7.80
N SER A 389 -0.37 16.08 -6.77
CA SER A 389 -0.53 17.53 -6.89
C SER A 389 0.30 18.25 -5.84
N TYR A 390 1.07 19.26 -6.25
CA TYR A 390 1.84 20.11 -5.32
C TYR A 390 1.02 21.21 -4.64
N ASN A 391 -0.31 21.19 -4.81
CA ASN A 391 -1.24 22.11 -4.17
C ASN A 391 -1.97 21.38 -3.04
N PRO A 392 -1.81 21.79 -1.77
CA PRO A 392 -2.42 21.10 -0.63
C PRO A 392 -3.95 21.10 -0.70
N LEU A 393 -4.56 22.08 -1.37
CA LEU A 393 -6.01 22.13 -1.55
C LEU A 393 -6.55 20.95 -2.34
N LEU A 394 -5.81 20.52 -3.37
CA LEU A 394 -6.18 19.40 -4.24
C LEU A 394 -5.97 18.06 -3.54
N VAL A 395 -4.89 17.94 -2.75
CA VAL A 395 -4.61 16.75 -1.94
C VAL A 395 -5.69 16.57 -0.86
N GLY A 396 -6.01 17.63 -0.11
CA GLY A 396 -6.99 17.56 0.98
C GLY A 396 -8.43 17.31 0.53
N TYR A 397 -8.76 17.56 -0.74
CA TYR A 397 -10.09 17.28 -1.32
C TYR A 397 -10.51 15.81 -1.15
N TRP A 398 -9.53 14.90 -1.24
CA TRP A 398 -9.78 13.46 -1.24
C TRP A 398 -9.83 12.84 0.15
N GLN A 399 -9.55 13.55 1.24
CA GLN A 399 -9.62 12.96 2.58
C GLN A 399 -11.07 12.80 3.07
N LYS A 400 -11.31 11.71 3.81
CA LYS A 400 -12.53 11.50 4.58
C LYS A 400 -12.70 12.64 5.58
N GLY A 401 -13.90 13.22 5.60
CA GLY A 401 -14.21 14.38 6.46
C GLY A 401 -13.84 15.73 5.84
N ALA A 402 -13.25 15.78 4.64
CA ALA A 402 -13.09 17.01 3.90
C ALA A 402 -14.46 17.68 3.65
N LYS A 403 -14.52 19.00 3.83
CA LYS A 403 -15.74 19.80 3.65
C LYS A 403 -15.80 20.40 2.25
N ASN A 404 -15.88 19.52 1.25
CA ASN A 404 -15.85 19.92 -0.16
C ASN A 404 -17.09 20.73 -0.55
N LYS A 405 -16.88 21.79 -1.34
CA LYS A 405 -17.94 22.74 -1.72
C LYS A 405 -18.87 22.23 -2.82
N ASP A 406 -18.42 21.25 -3.61
CA ASP A 406 -19.20 20.58 -4.65
C ASP A 406 -20.10 19.46 -4.09
N GLY A 407 -20.00 19.16 -2.79
CA GLY A 407 -20.78 18.12 -2.12
C GLY A 407 -20.15 16.72 -2.17
N TYR A 408 -18.98 16.56 -2.78
CA TYR A 408 -18.28 15.27 -2.83
C TYR A 408 -17.84 14.81 -1.44
N GLN A 409 -18.17 13.57 -1.08
CA GLN A 409 -17.80 12.95 0.19
C GLN A 409 -16.87 11.76 -0.06
N SER A 410 -15.60 11.90 0.32
CA SER A 410 -14.64 10.82 0.24
C SER A 410 -14.71 9.90 1.46
N ASN A 411 -14.34 8.63 1.27
CA ASN A 411 -14.06 7.66 2.34
C ASN A 411 -12.57 7.31 2.47
N LEU A 412 -11.69 7.95 1.70
CA LEU A 412 -10.25 7.71 1.73
C LEU A 412 -9.62 8.32 2.99
N LYS A 413 -8.86 7.53 3.73
CA LYS A 413 -8.23 7.99 4.98
C LYS A 413 -7.01 8.89 4.73
N SER A 414 -6.09 8.45 3.88
CA SER A 414 -4.79 9.10 3.65
C SER A 414 -4.61 9.49 2.19
N THR A 415 -3.82 10.52 1.95
CA THR A 415 -3.28 10.89 0.64
C THR A 415 -1.75 11.00 0.73
N MET A 416 -1.08 10.95 -0.42
CA MET A 416 0.36 11.24 -0.54
C MET A 416 0.64 12.75 -0.45
N ASP A 417 1.64 13.15 0.35
CA ASP A 417 1.97 14.56 0.65
C ASP A 417 3.00 15.16 -0.31
N PHE A 418 2.69 15.15 -1.61
CA PHE A 418 3.50 15.83 -2.63
C PHE A 418 3.76 17.33 -2.33
N PRO A 419 2.78 18.13 -1.82
CA PRO A 419 3.03 19.53 -1.49
C PRO A 419 4.12 19.70 -0.44
N MET A 420 4.09 18.91 0.63
CA MET A 420 5.10 18.99 1.69
C MET A 420 6.44 18.43 1.23
N GLN A 421 6.45 17.34 0.44
CA GLN A 421 7.67 16.82 -0.16
C GLN A 421 8.41 17.91 -0.95
N LYS A 422 7.70 18.61 -1.86
CA LYS A 422 8.26 19.71 -2.64
C LYS A 422 8.78 20.84 -1.75
N ALA A 423 8.00 21.22 -0.73
CA ALA A 423 8.40 22.26 0.21
C ALA A 423 9.70 21.91 0.94
N ILE A 424 9.90 20.64 1.33
CA ILE A 424 11.12 20.17 1.99
C ILE A 424 12.31 20.26 1.04
N ILE A 425 12.20 19.72 -0.17
CA ILE A 425 13.30 19.71 -1.16
C ILE A 425 13.70 21.14 -1.51
N GLU A 426 12.74 21.99 -1.88
CA GLU A 426 13.03 23.39 -2.23
C GLU A 426 13.59 24.18 -1.05
N GLY A 427 12.98 24.09 0.13
CA GLY A 427 13.40 24.89 1.28
C GLY A 427 14.78 24.51 1.83
N ILE A 428 15.22 23.27 1.64
CA ILE A 428 16.58 22.86 2.01
C ILE A 428 17.61 23.35 0.98
N ASN A 429 17.29 23.30 -0.31
CA ASN A 429 18.21 23.70 -1.38
C ASN A 429 18.37 25.22 -1.51
N GLU A 430 17.29 25.98 -1.33
CA GLU A 430 17.30 27.43 -1.58
C GLU A 430 18.13 28.20 -0.55
N GLU A 431 18.74 29.31 -0.95
CA GLU A 431 19.25 30.29 0.02
C GLU A 431 18.09 30.98 0.76
N GLU A 432 18.32 31.39 2.00
CA GLU A 432 17.28 32.02 2.81
C GLU A 432 16.92 33.43 2.29
N SER A 433 15.65 33.65 1.97
CA SER A 433 15.06 34.97 1.74
C SER A 433 13.67 35.05 2.38
N TRP A 434 12.94 36.14 2.16
CA TRP A 434 11.63 36.34 2.79
C TRP A 434 10.60 35.24 2.43
N ASP A 435 10.70 34.67 1.23
CA ASP A 435 9.82 33.65 0.62
C ASP A 435 10.54 32.35 0.19
N LYS A 436 11.83 32.20 0.54
CA LYS A 436 12.66 31.07 0.14
C LYS A 436 13.39 30.44 1.31
N GLY A 437 13.82 29.20 1.13
CA GLY A 437 14.53 28.45 2.14
C GLY A 437 13.59 27.85 3.18
N LEU A 438 13.99 27.85 4.45
CA LEU A 438 13.27 27.13 5.50
C LEU A 438 11.83 27.64 5.73
N VAL A 439 11.50 28.86 5.28
CA VAL A 439 10.13 29.39 5.35
C VAL A 439 9.14 28.51 4.59
N LYS A 440 9.57 27.84 3.50
CA LYS A 440 8.73 26.89 2.76
C LYS A 440 8.32 25.68 3.60
N LEU A 441 9.21 25.16 4.44
CA LEU A 441 8.89 24.06 5.36
C LEU A 441 7.89 24.50 6.42
N TYR A 442 8.03 25.74 6.91
CA TYR A 442 7.11 26.33 7.89
C TYR A 442 5.72 26.54 7.29
N GLU A 443 5.62 27.18 6.13
CA GLU A 443 4.35 27.44 5.44
C GLU A 443 3.71 26.15 4.91
N GLY A 444 4.53 25.21 4.43
CA GLY A 444 4.10 23.88 4.01
C GLY A 444 3.33 23.17 5.12
N LEU A 445 3.90 23.09 6.33
CA LEU A 445 3.24 22.49 7.49
C LEU A 445 2.07 23.35 8.00
N ALA A 446 2.12 24.67 7.83
CA ALA A 446 1.02 25.55 8.22
C ALA A 446 -0.26 25.27 7.42
N ASN A 447 -0.17 24.68 6.22
CA ASN A 447 -1.35 24.26 5.45
C ASN A 447 -2.16 23.13 6.08
N ASP A 448 -1.71 22.55 7.21
CA ASP A 448 -2.44 21.51 7.94
C ASP A 448 -3.83 21.93 8.40
N PHE A 449 -4.14 23.23 8.44
CA PHE A 449 -5.51 23.70 8.70
C PHE A 449 -6.53 23.22 7.65
N HIS A 450 -6.08 22.84 6.45
CA HIS A 450 -6.94 22.40 5.35
C HIS A 450 -7.26 20.90 5.40
N TYR A 451 -6.33 20.09 5.90
CA TYR A 451 -6.50 18.64 5.97
C TYR A 451 -7.45 18.23 7.08
N ALA A 452 -8.29 17.21 6.83
CA ALA A 452 -9.26 16.73 7.82
C ALA A 452 -8.57 15.97 8.96
N THR A 453 -7.56 15.16 8.61
CA THR A 453 -6.67 14.45 9.54
C THR A 453 -5.23 14.55 9.05
N PRO A 454 -4.52 15.65 9.35
CA PRO A 454 -3.14 15.84 8.89
C PRO A 454 -2.17 14.73 9.32
N GLU A 455 -2.39 14.13 10.49
CA GLU A 455 -1.58 13.02 11.01
C GLU A 455 -1.70 11.71 10.22
N ASP A 456 -2.80 11.54 9.48
CA ASP A 456 -3.03 10.36 8.64
C ASP A 456 -2.35 10.47 7.28
N ILE A 457 -1.86 11.65 6.89
CA ILE A 457 -1.27 11.87 5.57
C ILE A 457 0.11 11.17 5.49
N MET A 458 0.39 10.58 4.33
CA MET A 458 1.64 9.90 4.05
C MET A 458 2.67 10.85 3.43
N ILE A 459 3.80 11.05 4.10
CA ILE A 459 4.92 11.86 3.63
C ILE A 459 6.04 10.98 3.09
N PHE A 460 6.72 11.43 2.05
CA PHE A 460 7.90 10.81 1.46
C PHE A 460 8.85 11.91 0.95
N LEU A 461 10.06 11.54 0.56
CA LEU A 461 11.01 12.45 -0.11
C LEU A 461 11.29 12.02 -1.54
N ASP A 462 11.22 10.73 -1.80
CA ASP A 462 11.31 10.11 -3.11
C ASP A 462 10.48 8.82 -3.17
N ASN A 463 10.18 8.40 -4.38
CA ASN A 463 9.49 7.16 -4.69
C ASN A 463 10.01 6.63 -6.04
N HIS A 464 9.24 5.77 -6.70
CA HIS A 464 9.64 5.13 -7.95
C HIS A 464 9.32 5.96 -9.22
N ASP A 465 8.72 7.14 -9.09
CA ASP A 465 8.32 8.02 -10.20
C ASP A 465 8.93 9.43 -10.12
N GLU A 466 9.51 9.82 -8.98
CA GLU A 466 10.27 11.06 -8.82
C GLU A 466 11.78 10.82 -8.76
N ASN A 467 12.56 11.88 -9.02
CA ASN A 467 14.01 11.87 -8.82
C ASN A 467 14.34 11.30 -7.44
N ARG A 468 15.46 10.59 -7.34
CA ARG A 468 15.99 10.15 -6.05
C ARG A 468 16.22 11.36 -5.15
N MET A 469 15.91 11.22 -3.86
CA MET A 469 16.06 12.30 -2.87
C MET A 469 17.48 12.85 -2.90
N PHE A 470 18.49 11.99 -3.03
CA PHE A 470 19.88 12.44 -3.03
C PHE A 470 20.22 13.30 -4.26
N THR A 471 19.73 12.94 -5.45
CA THR A 471 19.84 13.79 -6.65
C THR A 471 19.08 15.09 -6.50
N ALA A 472 17.85 15.05 -5.98
CA ALA A 472 17.04 16.23 -5.73
C ALA A 472 17.68 17.21 -4.73
N LEU A 473 18.56 16.72 -3.85
CA LEU A 473 19.31 17.49 -2.86
C LEU A 473 20.77 17.73 -3.28
N GLU A 474 21.05 17.71 -4.58
CA GLU A 474 22.35 18.05 -5.18
C GLU A 474 23.50 17.16 -4.68
N GLU A 475 23.20 15.92 -4.32
CA GLU A 475 24.15 14.94 -3.78
C GLU A 475 24.89 15.42 -2.51
N ASP A 476 24.24 16.30 -1.73
CA ASP A 476 24.75 16.76 -0.44
C ASP A 476 24.18 15.90 0.72
N VAL A 477 25.07 15.15 1.37
CA VAL A 477 24.73 14.23 2.47
C VAL A 477 24.16 14.97 3.67
N VAL A 478 24.60 16.20 3.91
CA VAL A 478 24.12 17.04 5.01
C VAL A 478 22.69 17.48 4.72
N LYS A 479 22.42 17.95 3.49
CA LYS A 479 21.05 18.27 3.04
C LYS A 479 20.12 17.05 3.12
N ALA A 480 20.60 15.88 2.68
CA ALA A 480 19.85 14.63 2.78
C ALA A 480 19.45 14.29 4.23
N LYS A 481 20.37 14.44 5.19
CA LYS A 481 20.08 14.23 6.63
C LYS A 481 19.15 15.30 7.21
N MET A 482 19.19 16.54 6.73
CA MET A 482 18.22 17.58 7.09
C MET A 482 16.82 17.21 6.62
N ALA A 483 16.67 16.83 5.35
CA ALA A 483 15.38 16.49 4.75
C ALA A 483 14.75 15.29 5.45
N LEU A 484 15.52 14.21 5.56
CA LEU A 484 15.05 12.97 6.16
C LEU A 484 14.79 13.11 7.66
N GLY A 485 15.67 13.83 8.37
CA GLY A 485 15.47 14.14 9.79
C GLY A 485 14.19 14.93 10.03
N TYR A 486 13.90 15.92 9.19
CA TYR A 486 12.66 16.70 9.28
C TYR A 486 11.43 15.84 9.00
N MET A 487 11.43 15.13 7.86
CA MET A 487 10.31 14.26 7.45
C MET A 487 9.94 13.28 8.56
N LEU A 488 10.93 12.63 9.19
CA LEU A 488 10.69 11.63 10.22
C LEU A 488 10.15 12.20 11.54
N MET A 489 10.23 13.51 11.75
CA MET A 489 9.72 14.21 12.94
C MET A 489 8.36 14.88 12.71
N LEU A 490 7.87 14.92 11.46
CA LEU A 490 6.55 15.47 11.14
C LEU A 490 5.40 14.65 11.76
N PRO A 491 4.25 15.28 12.05
CA PRO A 491 3.01 14.58 12.39
C PRO A 491 2.41 13.95 11.13
N ARG A 492 3.05 12.89 10.64
CA ARG A 492 2.74 12.19 9.38
C ARG A 492 3.07 10.70 9.49
N ILE A 493 2.66 9.95 8.47
CA ILE A 493 3.08 8.57 8.21
C ILE A 493 4.26 8.60 7.22
N PRO A 494 5.51 8.35 7.63
CA PRO A 494 6.66 8.41 6.72
C PRO A 494 6.77 7.16 5.84
N GLN A 495 7.09 7.38 4.57
CA GLN A 495 7.52 6.37 3.60
C GLN A 495 8.94 6.71 3.10
N ILE A 496 9.79 5.70 3.00
CA ILE A 496 11.15 5.79 2.43
C ILE A 496 11.28 4.77 1.31
N TYR A 497 11.86 5.17 0.18
CA TYR A 497 12.06 4.29 -0.97
C TYR A 497 13.36 3.49 -0.81
N TYR A 498 13.37 2.23 -1.22
CA TYR A 498 14.55 1.37 -1.07
C TYR A 498 15.77 2.02 -1.74
N GLY A 499 16.90 2.09 -1.04
CA GLY A 499 18.11 2.73 -1.54
C GLY A 499 18.32 4.17 -1.07
N THR A 500 17.27 4.86 -0.61
CA THR A 500 17.38 6.20 -0.04
C THR A 500 18.26 6.20 1.21
N GLU A 501 18.23 5.11 2.00
CA GLU A 501 19.05 4.91 3.18
C GLU A 501 20.55 4.71 2.88
N ILE A 502 20.91 4.50 1.60
CA ILE A 502 22.29 4.38 1.12
C ILE A 502 22.59 5.39 0.00
N LEU A 503 21.83 6.49 -0.05
CA LEU A 503 22.09 7.61 -0.97
C LEU A 503 22.11 7.20 -2.45
N MET A 504 21.22 6.28 -2.86
CA MET A 504 21.04 6.01 -4.30
C MET A 504 20.59 7.30 -5.02
N ASN A 505 21.04 7.46 -6.27
CA ASN A 505 20.86 8.65 -7.08
C ASN A 505 20.48 8.29 -8.52
N ASP A 506 19.95 9.27 -9.23
CA ASP A 506 19.62 9.21 -10.65
C ASP A 506 20.29 10.35 -11.44
N THR A 507 21.38 10.92 -10.93
CA THR A 507 22.05 12.09 -11.52
C THR A 507 22.52 11.86 -12.96
N ALA A 508 22.83 10.61 -13.34
CA ALA A 508 23.25 10.28 -14.69
C ALA A 508 22.16 10.55 -15.74
N ASN A 509 20.88 10.48 -15.35
CA ASN A 509 19.73 10.81 -16.19
C ASN A 509 18.52 11.16 -15.31
N PRO A 510 18.46 12.38 -14.74
CA PRO A 510 17.45 12.73 -13.74
C PRO A 510 16.03 12.56 -14.28
N GLY A 511 15.18 11.87 -13.51
CA GLY A 511 13.79 11.61 -13.84
C GLY A 511 13.57 10.36 -14.69
N ASP A 512 14.64 9.65 -15.08
CA ASP A 512 14.50 8.39 -15.79
C ASP A 512 14.02 7.29 -14.85
N HIS A 513 12.84 6.74 -15.14
CA HIS A 513 12.23 5.71 -14.31
C HIS A 513 13.09 4.44 -14.22
N GLY A 514 13.85 4.10 -15.26
CA GLY A 514 14.76 2.96 -15.23
C GLY A 514 15.89 3.14 -14.22
N LEU A 515 16.51 4.32 -14.22
CA LEU A 515 17.59 4.68 -13.31
C LEU A 515 17.12 4.90 -11.87
N ILE A 516 15.98 5.58 -11.67
CA ILE A 516 15.33 5.70 -10.35
C ILE A 516 15.11 4.31 -9.73
N ARG A 517 14.77 3.32 -10.54
CA ARG A 517 14.48 1.94 -10.12
C ARG A 517 15.68 1.00 -10.30
N THR A 518 16.91 1.48 -10.17
CA THR A 518 18.12 0.65 -10.27
C THR A 518 18.17 -0.43 -9.18
N ASP A 519 18.81 -1.57 -9.50
CA ASP A 519 19.03 -2.69 -8.58
C ASP A 519 19.53 -2.23 -7.21
N PHE A 520 18.93 -2.80 -6.15
CA PHE A 520 19.44 -2.61 -4.80
C PHE A 520 20.80 -3.31 -4.65
N PRO A 521 21.86 -2.61 -4.19
CA PRO A 521 23.20 -3.19 -4.11
C PRO A 521 23.27 -4.40 -3.18
N GLY A 522 23.61 -5.57 -3.74
CA GLY A 522 23.71 -6.84 -3.00
C GLY A 522 22.45 -7.69 -3.11
N GLY A 523 21.44 -7.21 -3.83
CA GLY A 523 20.23 -7.96 -4.14
C GLY A 523 20.43 -9.03 -5.21
N PHE A 524 21.51 -8.95 -5.98
CA PHE A 524 21.73 -9.88 -7.10
C PHE A 524 23.07 -10.59 -7.01
N LYS A 525 23.10 -11.80 -7.56
CA LYS A 525 24.31 -12.62 -7.60
C LYS A 525 25.43 -11.92 -8.36
N GLY A 526 26.61 -11.85 -7.74
CA GLY A 526 27.80 -11.24 -8.32
C GLY A 526 27.94 -9.74 -8.07
N ASP A 527 26.98 -9.11 -7.37
CA ASP A 527 27.11 -7.72 -6.95
C ASP A 527 28.35 -7.51 -6.07
N LYS A 528 29.12 -6.47 -6.38
CA LYS A 528 30.38 -6.14 -5.67
C LYS A 528 30.16 -5.30 -4.41
N ILE A 529 29.03 -4.60 -4.38
CA ILE A 529 28.57 -3.77 -3.25
C ILE A 529 27.36 -4.48 -2.67
N ASN A 530 27.28 -4.55 -1.35
CA ASN A 530 26.18 -5.21 -0.66
C ASN A 530 25.71 -4.35 0.53
N ALA A 531 24.56 -3.70 0.36
CA ALA A 531 23.98 -2.80 1.34
C ALA A 531 23.44 -3.54 2.58
N PHE A 532 23.05 -4.81 2.45
CA PHE A 532 22.62 -5.65 3.58
C PHE A 532 23.75 -5.91 4.58
N THR A 533 24.99 -6.00 4.10
CA THR A 533 26.18 -6.32 4.91
C THR A 533 27.12 -5.13 5.12
N GLY A 534 26.90 -4.04 4.39
CA GLY A 534 27.77 -2.86 4.37
C GLY A 534 29.07 -3.03 3.55
N LEU A 535 29.25 -4.17 2.88
CA LEU A 535 30.41 -4.43 2.03
C LEU A 535 30.40 -3.48 0.82
N GLY A 536 31.52 -2.78 0.60
CA GLY A 536 31.68 -1.88 -0.55
C GLY A 536 30.93 -0.55 -0.46
N LEU A 537 30.10 -0.32 0.57
CA LEU A 537 29.49 0.99 0.81
C LEU A 537 30.56 2.02 1.20
N THR A 538 30.40 3.24 0.69
CA THR A 538 31.23 4.40 1.10
C THR A 538 30.92 4.79 2.54
N ASP A 539 31.77 5.62 3.14
CA ASP A 539 31.56 6.11 4.50
C ASP A 539 30.29 6.96 4.61
N ASP A 540 29.96 7.75 3.58
CA ASP A 540 28.73 8.53 3.52
C ASP A 540 27.47 7.64 3.44
N GLN A 541 27.52 6.58 2.65
CA GLN A 541 26.42 5.61 2.55
C GLN A 541 26.19 4.90 3.89
N LYS A 542 27.26 4.43 4.54
CA LYS A 542 27.17 3.85 5.89
C LYS A 542 26.66 4.87 6.91
N SER A 543 27.11 6.12 6.79
CA SER A 543 26.70 7.22 7.67
C SER A 543 25.20 7.51 7.54
N MET A 544 24.67 7.54 6.31
CA MET A 544 23.23 7.69 6.07
C MET A 544 22.45 6.47 6.57
N GLN A 545 22.89 5.25 6.27
CA GLN A 545 22.21 4.03 6.69
C GLN A 545 22.11 3.95 8.22
N ASN A 546 23.18 4.30 8.93
CA ASN A 546 23.19 4.39 10.38
C ASN A 546 22.32 5.55 10.91
N PHE A 547 22.28 6.69 10.23
CA PHE A 547 21.38 7.79 10.57
C PHE A 547 19.91 7.34 10.49
N VAL A 548 19.51 6.72 9.38
CA VAL A 548 18.17 6.14 9.18
C VAL A 548 17.83 5.16 10.28
N SER A 549 18.71 4.18 10.51
CA SER A 549 18.51 3.15 11.53
C SER A 549 18.28 3.75 12.92
N LYS A 550 19.12 4.71 13.33
CA LYS A 550 18.98 5.36 14.66
C LYS A 550 17.69 6.15 14.79
N VAL A 551 17.33 6.96 13.78
CA VAL A 551 16.14 7.80 13.84
C VAL A 551 14.87 6.96 13.84
N LEU A 552 14.76 5.95 12.97
CA LEU A 552 13.59 5.09 12.88
C LEU A 552 13.42 4.21 14.13
N ASN A 553 14.49 3.59 14.63
CA ASN A 553 14.41 2.82 15.88
C ASN A 553 14.05 3.68 17.10
N TYR A 554 14.49 4.94 17.13
CA TYR A 554 14.00 5.90 18.12
C TYR A 554 12.51 6.21 17.93
N ARG A 555 12.09 6.54 16.71
CA ARG A 555 10.72 6.89 16.34
C ARG A 555 9.72 5.80 16.71
N LYS A 556 10.05 4.52 16.46
CA LYS A 556 9.23 3.35 16.85
C LYS A 556 8.81 3.35 18.32
N ASN A 557 9.62 3.96 19.19
CA ASN A 557 9.42 3.98 20.63
C ASN A 557 9.08 5.36 21.20
N SER A 558 8.81 6.37 20.35
CA SER A 558 8.57 7.75 20.76
C SER A 558 7.10 8.13 20.57
N LYS A 559 6.33 8.17 21.67
CA LYS A 559 4.94 8.63 21.62
C LYS A 559 4.85 10.12 21.30
N ALA A 560 5.88 10.90 21.63
CA ALA A 560 6.00 12.28 21.20
C ALA A 560 5.98 12.41 19.67
N ILE A 561 6.76 11.62 18.93
CA ILE A 561 6.78 11.68 17.47
C ILE A 561 5.51 11.07 16.85
N GLN A 562 5.02 9.96 17.40
CA GLN A 562 3.88 9.24 16.81
C GLN A 562 2.55 10.02 16.96
N GLU A 563 2.33 10.62 18.13
CA GLU A 563 1.01 11.15 18.52
C GLU A 563 1.08 12.51 19.23
N GLY A 564 2.30 13.03 19.43
CA GLY A 564 2.52 14.23 20.24
C GLY A 564 2.14 15.51 19.51
N LYS A 565 1.83 16.52 20.33
CA LYS A 565 1.57 17.88 19.87
C LYS A 565 2.80 18.41 19.13
N THR A 566 2.56 19.00 17.97
CA THR A 566 3.58 19.70 17.19
C THR A 566 3.58 21.18 17.53
N ILE A 567 4.76 21.74 17.82
CA ILE A 567 5.00 23.18 17.88
C ILE A 567 6.21 23.46 17.00
N HIS A 568 6.11 24.40 16.09
CA HIS A 568 7.25 24.86 15.28
C HIS A 568 7.36 26.38 15.37
N PHE A 569 8.55 26.91 15.13
CA PHE A 569 8.81 28.34 15.17
C PHE A 569 9.23 28.81 13.79
N ALA A 570 8.71 29.96 13.36
CA ALA A 570 9.14 30.59 12.12
C ALA A 570 10.68 30.61 12.04
N PRO A 571 11.29 30.22 10.91
CA PRO A 571 12.73 30.15 10.77
C PRO A 571 13.43 31.45 11.16
N PHE A 572 14.61 31.33 11.75
CA PHE A 572 15.36 32.48 12.24
C PHE A 572 16.85 32.18 12.22
N MET A 573 17.65 33.14 11.77
CA MET A 573 19.11 32.99 11.64
C MET A 573 19.51 31.71 10.89
N ASN A 574 18.81 31.39 9.79
CA ASN A 574 19.00 30.17 8.99
C ASN A 574 18.85 28.86 9.78
N THR A 575 18.05 28.89 10.85
CA THR A 575 17.68 27.72 11.65
C THR A 575 16.17 27.54 11.70
N TYR A 576 15.73 26.29 11.86
CA TYR A 576 14.32 25.95 12.01
C TYR A 576 14.14 24.90 13.09
N PHE A 577 13.25 25.17 14.04
CA PHE A 577 13.02 24.37 15.23
C PHE A 577 11.58 23.81 15.20
N LEU A 578 11.47 22.48 15.29
CA LEU A 578 10.21 21.74 15.40
C LEU A 578 10.25 20.87 16.66
N PHE A 579 9.17 20.90 17.42
CA PHE A 579 9.03 20.23 18.70
C PHE A 579 7.86 19.27 18.63
N ARG A 580 8.07 18.04 19.08
CA ARG A 580 7.02 17.02 19.26
C ARG A 580 6.95 16.67 20.74
N THR A 581 5.79 16.83 21.37
CA THR A 581 5.64 16.63 22.82
C THR A 581 4.44 15.76 23.17
N LYS A 582 4.66 14.75 24.00
CA LYS A 582 3.61 13.92 24.61
C LYS A 582 4.07 13.50 26.01
N ASN A 583 3.23 13.74 27.02
CA ASN A 583 3.57 13.48 28.42
C ASN A 583 4.91 14.16 28.79
N ASP A 584 5.86 13.42 29.35
CA ASP A 584 7.18 13.92 29.76
C ASP A 584 8.24 13.87 28.64
N GLU A 585 7.90 13.31 27.47
CA GLU A 585 8.79 13.26 26.31
C GLU A 585 8.58 14.49 25.42
N THR A 586 9.67 15.22 25.20
CA THR A 586 9.78 16.25 24.16
C THR A 586 10.96 15.90 23.25
N VAL A 587 10.68 15.79 21.96
CA VAL A 587 11.68 15.67 20.90
C VAL A 587 11.79 17.01 20.19
N VAL A 588 13.02 17.47 19.98
CA VAL A 588 13.35 18.71 19.28
C VAL A 588 14.12 18.36 18.03
N HIS A 589 13.63 18.77 16.88
CA HIS A 589 14.37 18.77 15.62
C HIS A 589 14.83 20.18 15.29
N ILE A 590 16.10 20.32 14.96
CA ILE A 590 16.73 21.57 14.59
C ILE A 590 17.41 21.37 13.24
N ILE A 591 17.02 22.15 12.25
CA ILE A 591 17.77 22.32 11.01
C ILE A 591 18.67 23.55 11.17
N ASN A 592 19.96 23.41 10.88
CA ASN A 592 20.93 24.52 10.85
C ASN A 592 21.58 24.63 9.47
N LYS A 593 21.28 25.69 8.72
CA LYS A 593 21.89 25.94 7.39
C LYS A 593 23.15 26.81 7.44
N ASN A 594 23.65 27.18 8.62
CA ASN A 594 24.84 28.00 8.75
C ASN A 594 26.13 27.19 8.59
N GLU A 595 27.01 27.62 7.68
CA GLU A 595 28.33 27.01 7.44
C GLU A 595 29.34 27.26 8.58
N LYS A 596 29.08 28.25 9.43
CA LYS A 596 29.91 28.60 10.58
C LYS A 596 29.14 28.37 11.88
N PRO A 597 29.83 28.09 12.99
CA PRO A 597 29.19 27.97 14.30
C PRO A 597 28.32 29.19 14.62
N ILE A 598 27.11 28.93 15.11
CA ILE A 598 26.15 29.96 15.50
C ILE A 598 25.62 29.70 16.90
N THR A 599 25.31 30.76 17.64
CA THR A 599 24.65 30.66 18.96
C THR A 599 23.23 31.17 18.83
N ILE A 600 22.26 30.35 19.24
CA ILE A 600 20.84 30.69 19.22
C ILE A 600 20.37 30.95 20.65
N ASP A 601 19.74 32.09 20.88
CA ASP A 601 19.07 32.41 22.15
C ASP A 601 17.81 31.55 22.30
N LEU A 602 17.80 30.70 23.32
CA LEU A 602 16.73 29.75 23.58
C LEU A 602 15.51 30.35 24.29
N LYS A 603 15.58 31.61 24.75
CA LYS A 603 14.44 32.30 25.39
C LYS A 603 13.24 32.40 24.47
N ARG A 604 13.46 32.47 23.15
CA ARG A 604 12.40 32.43 22.13
C ARG A 604 11.52 31.17 22.23
N TYR A 605 12.09 30.05 22.69
CA TYR A 605 11.41 28.75 22.76
C TYR A 605 10.93 28.40 24.17
N LYS A 606 10.88 29.38 25.10
CA LYS A 606 10.53 29.16 26.51
C LYS A 606 9.17 28.48 26.70
N GLU A 607 8.21 28.71 25.81
CA GLU A 607 6.88 28.11 25.88
C GLU A 607 6.87 26.58 25.81
N VAL A 608 7.93 25.95 25.30
CA VAL A 608 8.03 24.48 25.24
C VAL A 608 8.40 23.87 26.60
N GLY A 609 8.89 24.68 27.56
CA GLY A 609 9.16 24.21 28.93
C GLY A 609 10.36 23.26 29.05
N LEU A 610 11.42 23.52 28.28
CA LEU A 610 12.68 22.76 28.32
C LEU A 610 13.75 23.38 29.21
N GLU A 611 13.55 24.59 29.73
CA GLU A 611 14.52 25.30 30.59
C GLU A 611 14.96 24.43 31.78
N GLY A 612 16.27 24.20 31.91
CA GLY A 612 16.89 23.39 32.96
C GLY A 612 16.83 21.87 32.72
N LYS A 613 16.19 21.39 31.65
CA LYS A 613 16.16 19.96 31.31
C LYS A 613 17.44 19.54 30.58
N THR A 614 17.92 18.34 30.87
CA THR A 614 18.94 17.69 30.05
C THR A 614 18.24 16.95 28.92
N LEU A 615 18.71 17.14 27.70
CA LEU A 615 18.30 16.40 26.52
C LEU A 615 19.48 15.55 26.03
N LYS A 616 19.18 14.56 25.20
CA LYS A 616 20.16 13.68 24.56
C LYS A 616 20.04 13.79 23.06
N ASN A 617 21.15 13.91 22.35
CA ASN A 617 21.17 13.81 20.89
C ASN A 617 20.96 12.34 20.50
N ILE A 618 19.92 12.02 19.72
CA ILE A 618 19.59 10.63 19.40
C ILE A 618 20.61 9.99 18.45
N ILE A 619 21.39 10.80 17.73
CA ILE A 619 22.41 10.33 16.78
C ILE A 619 23.74 10.10 17.49
N THR A 620 24.23 11.10 18.24
CA THR A 620 25.56 11.05 18.89
C THR A 620 25.51 10.47 20.29
N GLY A 621 24.36 10.50 20.96
CA GLY A 621 24.19 10.10 22.36
C GLY A 621 24.65 11.18 23.36
N GLU A 622 25.18 12.30 22.90
CA GLU A 622 25.69 13.37 23.76
C GLU A 622 24.56 14.06 24.51
N ALA A 623 24.81 14.38 25.78
CA ALA A 623 23.88 15.10 26.63
C ALA A 623 24.06 16.61 26.46
N PHE A 624 22.93 17.32 26.39
CA PHE A 624 22.84 18.77 26.26
C PHE A 624 21.93 19.34 27.35
N LEU A 625 22.42 20.29 28.15
CA LEU A 625 21.58 20.98 29.13
C LEU A 625 20.92 22.20 28.48
N TRP A 626 19.59 22.22 28.41
CA TRP A 626 18.81 23.31 27.81
C TRP A 626 18.79 24.53 28.74
N LYS A 627 19.67 25.50 28.47
CA LYS A 627 19.80 26.77 29.20
C LYS A 627 19.25 27.94 28.36
N ASP A 628 19.83 29.12 28.52
CA ASP A 628 19.49 30.33 27.76
C ASP A 628 19.94 30.31 26.30
N ALA A 629 20.90 29.46 25.91
CA ALA A 629 21.41 29.42 24.55
C ALA A 629 21.89 28.02 24.14
N ILE A 630 21.89 27.75 22.84
CA ILE A 630 22.50 26.57 22.22
C ILE A 630 23.54 27.02 21.20
N GLN A 631 24.71 26.38 21.22
CA GLN A 631 25.72 26.53 20.17
C GLN A 631 25.55 25.40 19.16
N LEU A 632 25.29 25.75 17.90
CA LEU A 632 25.23 24.82 16.78
C LEU A 632 26.57 24.94 16.04
N SER A 633 27.40 23.89 16.13
CA SER A 633 28.78 23.91 15.64
C SER A 633 28.91 23.71 14.13
N GLU A 634 27.98 22.97 13.54
CA GLU A 634 28.04 22.57 12.14
C GLU A 634 26.67 22.70 11.46
N LYS A 635 26.71 22.88 10.13
CA LYS A 635 25.53 22.77 9.28
C LYS A 635 24.98 21.35 9.37
N GLY A 636 23.69 21.20 9.60
CA GLY A 636 23.11 19.86 9.69
C GLY A 636 21.76 19.76 10.37
N SER A 637 21.45 18.52 10.73
CA SER A 637 20.21 18.07 11.36
C SER A 637 20.54 17.62 12.78
N VAL A 638 19.96 18.27 13.78
CA VAL A 638 20.13 17.91 15.19
C VAL A 638 18.79 17.47 15.75
N ILE A 639 18.76 16.26 16.33
CA ILE A 639 17.55 15.71 16.96
C ILE A 639 17.87 15.43 18.43
N LEU A 640 17.21 16.16 19.32
CA LEU A 640 17.36 16.07 20.77
C LEU A 640 16.10 15.51 21.40
N THR A 641 16.23 14.81 22.53
CA THR A 641 15.08 14.28 23.28
C THR A 641 15.27 14.41 24.78
N THR A 642 14.19 14.58 25.53
CA THR A 642 14.18 14.46 27.00
C THR A 642 14.17 13.01 27.49
N LYS A 643 13.99 12.03 26.60
CA LYS A 643 13.96 10.60 26.91
C LYS A 643 15.37 10.01 26.87
N PHE A 644 15.81 9.42 27.98
CA PHE A 644 17.18 8.89 28.14
C PHE A 644 17.32 7.41 27.81
#